data_AF-A0A7W3FLG4-F1
#
_entry.id   AF-A0A7W3FLG4-F1
#
_cell.length_a   1.000
_cell.length_b   1.000
_cell.length_c   1.000
_cell.angle_alpha   90.00
_cell.angle_beta   90.00
_cell.angle_gamma   90.00
#
_symmetry.space_group_name_H-M   'P 1'
#
loop_
_entity.id
_entity.type
_entity.pdbx_description
1 polymer ?
#
loop_
_entity_poly.entity_id
_entity_poly.type
_entity_poly.pdbx_seq_one_letter_code
_entity_poly.pdbx_strand_id
1 'polypeptide(L)'
;MRYSSNVGASLLALALVGCASQPVSSPGNAAYRIAADTDGFVLTAADGAHARFSTRFCVLRAAEDPAPKLLPAGLATRYNVTTWIASGSKATSIATVARDASQVGDGFDPNILEGDTRGRTADFLDAAPRTCLDATSITREGTGYRWRFPDDPAFTLEAWLEPAPADAPPRLRFELRPRAPGYYSVVYAGAPAHAPSAVDAIWQPLVWTEKRFPDRSYLSLAFRTPVPTTLVAHDGQAEGVVVDAAEFPFDPLPVFGNSRFGVALRNTDGMAQPMVAAPVLGGVGSRMEAGARFQFVIRPLVRRGDISAAFEYTARNLYGFHDYRHNDISSINRTLERIVDYGMSPFAQFREDEKGSSYETDAPGTVKNVSSLNPLDLALVTDDEAIWDRRVHPYIEYMVSREKYLFTIDEAQKIQHPSYTLKGPAAPISELAALHRIFRGASPAFLELAKEEYAGERVRNLDVREQGDSWQNSLALYRASGERAYLDAAVRGADDYLRQRVAQPQTGFAGVHGEEPFFWTQFVPDFASLTELYQATGETRFLEAAHQAARTFTQFVWFAPAIPDGEVVVNQGGMAPLYGYLASKGHQRMQALEESAPAWRLSEIGLTPESSGTSTGHRGIFMSNWAPWLLRIGTLTDDAFLRDVARSSIIGRYRNFPGYHINTARTTIYEQADYPLRDPKALSVNSFHFNHIWPMASMLLDYLVTDADTRSDGRIRFPAEFIEGYAYLQNQAYGGRVGRFYDHDDAVLWMPKGLVQPESVELNYVAARSMDSQRLYLALMNESDAAVQSRVRLDPAYLPGLSSGGQAVQVFHADGSAAAPAVLRDGAFDIDVPARGLVAVVLTDAGIRPGLQARIMAADAAGAWRKPVVRLAQPAARGMVMRYGPGMQQAYVFLEDSKRDYRRVRLHWHIDGRAGTSEDDSFPWEFSVPLPDDAREFRWSIEGITPGGDSQRSREARLAR
;
A
#
# COMPACT_ATOMS: atom_id res chain seq x y z
N MET A 1 43.34 26.26 68.16
CA MET A 1 44.65 25.84 68.73
C MET A 1 45.33 25.02 67.63
N ARG A 2 46.37 25.47 66.89
CA ARG A 2 47.79 25.69 67.29
C ARG A 2 48.32 24.47 68.07
N TYR A 3 49.37 23.71 67.68
CA TYR A 3 50.64 24.07 67.03
C TYR A 3 51.48 22.81 66.62
N SER A 4 52.31 22.96 65.57
CA SER A 4 53.73 22.50 65.37
C SER A 4 54.18 21.03 65.23
N SER A 5 54.57 20.67 63.99
CA SER A 5 55.92 20.33 63.43
C SER A 5 57.03 19.56 64.20
N ASN A 6 57.58 18.50 63.57
CA ASN A 6 59.03 18.19 63.32
C ASN A 6 59.15 16.91 62.44
N VAL A 7 59.62 16.96 61.18
CA VAL A 7 61.00 16.78 60.62
C VAL A 7 61.69 15.42 60.91
N GLY A 8 62.00 14.66 59.85
CA GLY A 8 62.97 13.54 59.86
C GLY A 8 62.85 12.52 58.70
N ALA A 9 63.75 12.61 57.72
CA ALA A 9 63.82 11.89 56.43
C ALA A 9 64.20 10.39 56.53
N SER A 10 63.57 9.48 55.78
CA SER A 10 63.99 8.87 54.48
C SER A 10 64.43 7.41 54.61
N LEU A 11 63.71 6.49 53.93
CA LEU A 11 64.33 5.41 53.11
C LEU A 11 63.29 4.72 52.20
N LEU A 12 63.58 4.87 50.91
CA LEU A 12 63.06 4.27 49.67
C LEU A 12 62.12 3.04 49.76
N ALA A 13 60.98 3.14 49.06
CA ALA A 13 60.40 2.02 48.33
C ALA A 13 59.87 2.50 46.96
N LEU A 14 60.33 1.84 45.90
CA LEU A 14 60.12 2.12 44.48
C LEU A 14 58.63 2.29 44.11
N ALA A 15 58.34 3.38 43.39
CA ALA A 15 57.19 3.50 42.51
C ALA A 15 57.49 2.78 41.18
N LEU A 16 56.74 1.73 40.86
CA LEU A 16 56.61 1.23 39.50
C LEU A 16 55.37 1.89 38.88
N VAL A 17 55.64 2.90 38.06
CA VAL A 17 54.70 3.52 37.14
C VAL A 17 54.29 2.45 36.13
N GLY A 18 53.08 1.90 36.28
CA GLY A 18 52.41 1.21 35.19
C GLY A 18 52.01 2.24 34.15
N CYS A 19 52.72 2.27 33.02
CA CYS A 19 52.32 3.01 31.84
C CYS A 19 50.94 2.53 31.40
N ALA A 20 49.89 3.23 31.80
CA ALA A 20 48.61 3.18 31.12
C ALA A 20 48.86 3.65 29.67
N SER A 21 48.67 2.75 28.72
CA SER A 21 48.64 3.08 27.31
C SER A 21 47.60 4.18 27.07
N GLN A 22 48.06 5.34 26.61
CA GLN A 22 47.18 6.40 26.17
C GLN A 22 46.24 5.89 25.05
N PRO A 23 44.94 6.25 25.06
CA PRO A 23 44.09 5.98 23.92
C PRO A 23 44.61 6.80 22.74
N VAL A 24 45.12 6.09 21.73
CA VAL A 24 45.49 6.66 20.44
C VAL A 24 44.22 7.30 19.84
N SER A 25 44.30 8.58 19.45
CA SER A 25 43.19 9.31 18.80
C SER A 25 42.60 8.49 17.65
N SER A 26 41.28 8.28 17.73
CA SER A 26 40.48 7.29 16.99
C SER A 26 40.46 7.50 15.47
N PRO A 27 40.53 6.43 14.66
CA PRO A 27 40.39 6.49 13.21
C PRO A 27 38.91 6.43 12.76
N GLY A 28 38.07 7.27 13.37
CA GLY A 28 36.67 7.45 12.99
C GLY A 28 36.47 8.43 11.84
N ASN A 29 35.22 8.73 11.53
CA ASN A 29 34.82 9.88 10.72
C ASN A 29 34.09 10.92 11.59
N ALA A 30 33.51 11.96 10.98
CA ALA A 30 32.81 13.00 11.74
C ALA A 30 31.57 12.46 12.48
N ALA A 31 30.92 11.43 11.94
CA ALA A 31 29.71 10.83 12.49
C ALA A 31 29.96 9.66 13.46
N TYR A 32 31.10 8.97 13.38
CA TYR A 32 31.37 7.75 14.14
C TYR A 32 32.80 7.69 14.65
N ARG A 33 32.95 7.37 15.94
CA ARG A 33 34.23 7.05 16.58
C ARG A 33 34.37 5.54 16.79
N ILE A 34 35.58 5.04 16.61
CA ILE A 34 35.90 3.60 16.65
C ILE A 34 37.04 3.36 17.65
N ALA A 35 36.82 2.44 18.58
CA ALA A 35 37.87 1.88 19.43
C ALA A 35 37.91 0.37 19.24
N ALA A 36 39.02 -0.18 18.73
CA ALA A 36 39.13 -1.59 18.37
C ALA A 36 40.22 -2.32 19.18
N ASP A 37 39.97 -3.58 19.46
CA ASP A 37 40.87 -4.54 20.10
C ASP A 37 40.76 -5.91 19.41
N THR A 38 41.47 -6.93 19.91
CA THR A 38 41.45 -8.26 19.29
C THR A 38 40.05 -8.88 19.31
N ASP A 39 39.26 -8.62 20.34
CA ASP A 39 37.96 -9.27 20.54
C ASP A 39 36.83 -8.56 19.78
N GLY A 40 37.03 -7.30 19.38
CA GLY A 40 35.98 -6.49 18.76
C GLY A 40 36.30 -5.02 18.58
N PHE A 41 35.24 -4.22 18.47
CA PHE A 41 35.31 -2.77 18.45
C PHE A 41 34.07 -2.13 19.09
N VAL A 42 34.26 -0.99 19.71
CA VAL A 42 33.19 -0.10 20.16
C VAL A 42 32.95 0.93 19.08
N LEU A 43 31.71 1.00 18.62
CA LEU A 43 31.22 2.05 17.72
C LEU A 43 30.47 3.08 18.55
N THR A 44 30.80 4.37 18.40
CA THR A 44 30.08 5.47 19.03
C THR A 44 29.63 6.46 17.97
N ALA A 45 28.32 6.60 17.81
CA ALA A 45 27.70 7.56 16.91
C ALA A 45 27.72 8.98 17.49
N ALA A 46 27.60 9.99 16.63
CA ALA A 46 27.59 11.40 17.01
C ALA A 46 26.38 11.79 17.89
N ASP A 47 25.29 11.03 17.83
CA ASP A 47 24.11 11.17 18.68
C ASP A 47 24.30 10.58 20.10
N GLY A 48 25.48 10.04 20.40
CA GLY A 48 25.85 9.46 21.69
C GLY A 48 25.52 7.97 21.84
N ALA A 49 24.81 7.38 20.88
CA ALA A 49 24.56 5.94 20.88
C ALA A 49 25.87 5.17 20.69
N HIS A 50 26.02 4.06 21.40
CA HIS A 50 27.25 3.28 21.33
C HIS A 50 27.01 1.81 21.63
N ALA A 51 27.75 0.94 20.96
CA ALA A 51 27.65 -0.50 21.14
C ALA A 51 29.00 -1.17 20.88
N ARG A 52 29.23 -2.29 21.58
CA ARG A 52 30.40 -3.15 21.32
C ARG A 52 30.00 -4.26 20.35
N PHE A 53 30.71 -4.31 19.24
CA PHE A 53 30.64 -5.38 18.25
C PHE A 53 31.84 -6.31 18.43
N SER A 54 31.63 -7.62 18.43
CA SER A 54 32.72 -8.60 18.47
C SER A 54 33.19 -8.99 17.07
N THR A 55 34.35 -9.63 16.98
CA THR A 55 34.88 -10.17 15.72
C THR A 55 34.29 -11.53 15.34
N ARG A 56 33.15 -11.94 15.90
CA ARG A 56 32.65 -13.30 15.71
C ARG A 56 32.07 -13.53 14.31
N PHE A 57 32.62 -14.51 13.60
CA PHE A 57 32.09 -15.02 12.33
C PHE A 57 31.86 -16.53 12.41
N CYS A 58 30.83 -17.02 11.72
CA CYS A 58 30.60 -18.45 11.54
C CYS A 58 30.61 -18.80 10.05
N VAL A 59 31.36 -19.82 9.66
CA VAL A 59 31.40 -20.32 8.28
C VAL A 59 30.64 -21.63 8.20
N LEU A 60 29.59 -21.66 7.39
CA LEU A 60 28.85 -22.86 7.03
C LEU A 60 29.46 -23.47 5.76
N ARG A 61 29.67 -24.79 5.76
CA ARG A 61 30.19 -25.51 4.60
C ARG A 61 29.39 -26.79 4.32
N ALA A 62 28.83 -26.90 3.13
CA ALA A 62 28.26 -28.15 2.62
C ALA A 62 29.12 -28.72 1.47
N ALA A 63 29.32 -30.04 1.45
CA ALA A 63 30.03 -30.70 0.35
C ALA A 63 29.15 -30.83 -0.90
N GLU A 64 27.86 -31.04 -0.70
CA GLU A 64 26.83 -31.16 -1.73
C GLU A 64 25.95 -29.90 -1.77
N ASP A 65 25.19 -29.73 -2.85
CA ASP A 65 24.26 -28.61 -2.99
C ASP A 65 23.15 -28.70 -1.94
N PRO A 66 23.04 -27.72 -1.02
CA PRO A 66 22.01 -27.73 0.01
C PRO A 66 20.62 -27.34 -0.54
N ALA A 67 20.51 -27.05 -1.84
CA ALA A 67 19.28 -26.89 -2.61
C ALA A 67 18.25 -25.96 -1.94
N PRO A 68 18.58 -24.67 -1.74
CA PRO A 68 17.71 -23.71 -1.07
C PRO A 68 16.37 -23.54 -1.81
N LYS A 69 15.26 -23.44 -1.05
CA LYS A 69 13.91 -23.28 -1.61
C LYS A 69 12.98 -22.55 -0.64
N LEU A 70 12.04 -21.76 -1.16
CA LEU A 70 10.93 -21.20 -0.37
C LEU A 70 9.85 -22.25 -0.12
N LEU A 71 9.37 -22.33 1.12
CA LEU A 71 8.24 -23.17 1.53
C LEU A 71 7.39 -22.44 2.59
N PRO A 72 6.10 -22.77 2.75
CA PRO A 72 5.27 -22.25 3.83
C PRO A 72 5.90 -22.48 5.21
N ALA A 73 5.84 -21.47 6.07
CA ALA A 73 6.48 -21.50 7.38
C ALA A 73 5.65 -22.18 8.47
N GLY A 74 4.33 -22.36 8.27
CA GLY A 74 3.41 -22.88 9.29
C GLY A 74 3.24 -21.94 10.48
N LEU A 75 3.32 -20.62 10.26
CA LEU A 75 3.10 -19.59 11.26
C LEU A 75 1.60 -19.25 11.36
N ALA A 76 1.20 -18.55 12.41
CA ALA A 76 -0.13 -17.92 12.52
C ALA A 76 -0.25 -16.66 11.62
N THR A 77 0.41 -16.69 10.46
CA THR A 77 0.29 -15.78 9.31
C THR A 77 0.81 -16.51 8.07
N ARG A 78 0.17 -16.28 6.92
CA ARG A 78 0.61 -16.80 5.62
C ARG A 78 1.96 -16.20 5.25
N TYR A 79 3.04 -16.95 5.45
CA TYR A 79 4.39 -16.50 5.09
C TYR A 79 5.26 -17.67 4.64
N ASN A 80 6.01 -17.46 3.57
CA ASN A 80 6.98 -18.44 3.06
C ASN A 80 8.38 -18.12 3.61
N VAL A 81 9.16 -19.13 3.96
CA VAL A 81 10.54 -19.01 4.46
C VAL A 81 11.51 -19.79 3.58
N THR A 82 12.78 -19.38 3.57
CA THR A 82 13.83 -20.14 2.92
C THR A 82 14.17 -21.38 3.74
N THR A 83 14.39 -22.49 3.04
CA THR A 83 14.67 -23.81 3.62
C THR A 83 15.82 -24.46 2.85
N TRP A 84 16.53 -25.40 3.47
CA TRP A 84 17.64 -26.16 2.88
C TRP A 84 17.47 -27.64 3.15
N ILE A 85 18.04 -28.50 2.31
CA ILE A 85 18.23 -29.92 2.66
C ILE A 85 19.22 -29.96 3.83
N ALA A 86 18.81 -30.52 4.96
CA ALA A 86 19.61 -30.52 6.17
C ALA A 86 20.79 -31.49 6.03
N SER A 87 21.98 -31.06 6.46
CA SER A 87 23.13 -31.96 6.57
C SER A 87 23.00 -32.85 7.83
N GLY A 88 23.12 -34.18 7.68
CA GLY A 88 23.14 -35.12 8.81
C GLY A 88 21.79 -35.29 9.55
N SER A 89 21.83 -35.62 10.86
CA SER A 89 20.64 -35.93 11.68
C SER A 89 19.88 -34.71 12.22
N LYS A 90 20.29 -33.49 11.85
CA LYS A 90 19.72 -32.22 12.34
C LYS A 90 18.51 -31.73 11.55
N ALA A 91 17.85 -32.58 10.75
CA ALA A 91 16.63 -32.21 10.07
C ALA A 91 15.51 -31.94 11.11
N THR A 92 15.24 -30.67 11.41
CA THR A 92 14.00 -30.27 12.10
C THR A 92 12.84 -30.31 11.11
N SER A 93 11.80 -31.08 11.41
CA SER A 93 10.60 -31.15 10.58
C SER A 93 10.04 -29.74 10.34
N ILE A 94 9.96 -29.36 9.07
CA ILE A 94 9.16 -28.22 8.62
C ILE A 94 7.72 -28.71 8.55
N ALA A 95 6.79 -27.95 9.11
CA ALA A 95 5.38 -28.32 9.07
C ALA A 95 4.90 -28.38 7.62
N THR A 96 4.25 -29.49 7.25
CA THR A 96 3.50 -29.54 6.00
C THR A 96 2.23 -28.72 6.19
N VAL A 97 2.12 -27.62 5.45
CA VAL A 97 0.93 -26.75 5.49
C VAL A 97 -0.01 -27.18 4.37
N ALA A 98 -1.26 -27.47 4.72
CA ALA A 98 -2.28 -27.75 3.72
C ALA A 98 -2.59 -26.48 2.92
N ARG A 99 -2.61 -26.61 1.59
CA ARG A 99 -3.00 -25.51 0.71
C ARG A 99 -4.48 -25.17 0.92
N ASP A 100 -4.76 -23.91 1.16
CA ASP A 100 -6.12 -23.40 1.26
C ASP A 100 -6.70 -23.11 -0.14
N ALA A 101 -8.00 -23.33 -0.33
CA ALA A 101 -8.67 -23.12 -1.62
C ALA A 101 -8.65 -21.66 -2.11
N SER A 102 -8.41 -20.70 -1.21
CA SER A 102 -8.21 -19.28 -1.52
C SER A 102 -6.79 -18.95 -2.00
N GLN A 103 -5.81 -19.85 -1.84
CA GLN A 103 -4.42 -19.64 -2.28
C GLN A 103 -4.23 -20.02 -3.75
N VAL A 104 -4.93 -19.30 -4.61
CA VAL A 104 -4.90 -19.45 -6.06
C VAL A 104 -4.86 -18.08 -6.72
N GLY A 105 -4.32 -18.03 -7.93
CA GLY A 105 -4.22 -16.79 -8.69
C GLY A 105 -2.84 -16.16 -8.62
N ASP A 106 -2.77 -14.87 -8.91
CA ASP A 106 -1.51 -14.11 -8.90
C ASP A 106 -0.85 -14.12 -7.50
N GLY A 107 0.48 -14.16 -7.47
CA GLY A 107 1.26 -14.14 -6.23
C GLY A 107 1.40 -15.49 -5.51
N PHE A 108 0.63 -16.52 -5.89
CA PHE A 108 0.70 -17.87 -5.32
C PHE A 108 1.38 -18.87 -6.27
N ASP A 109 2.57 -19.36 -5.90
CA ASP A 109 3.32 -20.35 -6.67
C ASP A 109 3.07 -21.78 -6.13
N PRO A 110 2.46 -22.69 -6.93
CA PRO A 110 2.25 -24.08 -6.53
C PRO A 110 3.56 -24.80 -6.16
N ASN A 111 4.69 -24.49 -6.80
CA ASN A 111 5.97 -25.12 -6.47
C ASN A 111 6.43 -24.81 -5.05
N ILE A 112 5.96 -23.71 -4.48
CA ILE A 112 6.25 -23.28 -3.11
C ILE A 112 5.21 -23.88 -2.17
N LEU A 113 3.92 -23.70 -2.47
CA LEU A 113 2.81 -24.13 -1.61
C LEU A 113 2.70 -25.66 -1.48
N GLU A 114 3.12 -26.40 -2.51
CA GLU A 114 3.05 -27.88 -2.56
C GLU A 114 4.45 -28.52 -2.52
N GLY A 115 5.48 -27.75 -2.13
CA GLY A 115 6.85 -28.21 -2.12
C GLY A 115 7.13 -29.30 -1.06
N ASP A 116 7.99 -30.26 -1.40
CA ASP A 116 8.40 -31.34 -0.50
C ASP A 116 9.20 -30.77 0.70
N THR A 117 8.71 -31.05 1.91
CA THR A 117 9.30 -30.63 3.19
C THR A 117 10.29 -31.66 3.75
N ARG A 118 10.37 -32.87 3.19
CA ARG A 118 11.15 -33.98 3.76
C ARG A 118 12.65 -33.68 3.78
N GLY A 119 13.26 -33.91 4.95
CA GLY A 119 14.70 -33.74 5.15
C GLY A 119 15.18 -32.29 5.08
N ARG A 120 14.26 -31.31 5.12
CA ARG A 120 14.60 -29.89 5.04
C ARG A 120 14.60 -29.23 6.42
N THR A 121 15.38 -28.17 6.57
CA THR A 121 15.37 -27.27 7.74
C THR A 121 15.14 -25.83 7.30
N ALA A 122 14.44 -25.05 8.14
CA ALA A 122 14.28 -23.61 8.01
C ALA A 122 15.18 -22.82 8.99
N ASP A 123 15.90 -23.51 9.88
CA ASP A 123 16.96 -22.90 10.68
C ASP A 123 18.23 -22.83 9.84
N PHE A 124 18.57 -21.63 9.38
CA PHE A 124 19.71 -21.41 8.51
C PHE A 124 21.04 -21.80 9.16
N LEU A 125 21.20 -21.59 10.47
CA LEU A 125 22.46 -21.87 11.16
C LEU A 125 22.71 -23.38 11.30
N ASP A 126 21.67 -24.21 11.14
CA ASP A 126 21.76 -25.68 11.11
C ASP A 126 21.66 -26.26 9.68
N ALA A 127 21.65 -25.43 8.63
CA ALA A 127 21.60 -25.89 7.24
C ALA A 127 22.83 -26.73 6.82
N ALA A 128 24.00 -26.46 7.43
CA ALA A 128 25.25 -27.18 7.20
C ALA A 128 26.12 -27.19 8.48
N PRO A 129 27.19 -28.03 8.56
CA PRO A 129 28.19 -27.89 9.61
C PRO A 129 28.74 -26.46 9.63
N ARG A 130 28.78 -25.86 10.82
CA ARG A 130 29.29 -24.50 11.05
C ARG A 130 30.55 -24.52 11.91
N THR A 131 31.54 -23.72 11.53
CA THR A 131 32.69 -23.39 12.36
C THR A 131 32.61 -21.92 12.73
N CYS A 132 32.50 -21.61 14.03
CA CYS A 132 32.51 -20.23 14.52
C CYS A 132 33.90 -19.87 15.04
N LEU A 133 34.38 -18.69 14.67
CA LEU A 133 35.73 -18.20 14.92
C LEU A 133 35.65 -16.80 15.53
N ASP A 134 36.54 -16.55 16.48
CA ASP A 134 36.86 -15.22 17.00
C ASP A 134 38.29 -14.86 16.54
N ALA A 135 38.60 -13.58 16.39
CA ALA A 135 39.91 -13.17 15.89
C ALA A 135 41.04 -13.51 16.88
N THR A 136 42.21 -13.88 16.36
CA THR A 136 43.41 -14.17 17.15
C THR A 136 44.37 -13.01 17.23
N SER A 137 44.28 -12.07 16.29
CA SER A 137 45.12 -10.87 16.25
C SER A 137 44.45 -9.74 15.49
N ILE A 138 44.82 -8.51 15.87
CA ILE A 138 44.46 -7.27 15.20
C ILE A 138 45.72 -6.55 14.74
N THR A 139 45.71 -5.98 13.54
CA THR A 139 46.75 -5.09 13.03
C THR A 139 46.11 -3.80 12.54
N ARG A 140 46.70 -2.65 12.87
CA ARG A 140 46.26 -1.37 12.31
C ARG A 140 46.80 -1.23 10.88
N GLU A 141 45.91 -0.99 9.92
CA GLU A 141 46.26 -0.80 8.50
C GLU A 141 45.78 0.60 8.07
N GLY A 142 46.69 1.58 8.06
CA GLY A 142 46.34 2.99 7.79
C GLY A 142 45.36 3.56 8.81
N THR A 143 44.19 4.00 8.33
CA THR A 143 43.06 4.44 9.16
C THR A 143 42.09 3.29 9.48
N GLY A 144 42.37 2.06 9.07
CA GLY A 144 41.53 0.90 9.39
C GLY A 144 42.18 -0.09 10.35
N TYR A 145 41.45 -1.16 10.60
CA TYR A 145 41.91 -2.33 11.36
C TYR A 145 41.73 -3.59 10.53
N ARG A 146 42.64 -4.55 10.69
CA ARG A 146 42.56 -5.88 10.11
C ARG A 146 42.62 -6.94 11.20
N TRP A 147 41.70 -7.89 11.17
CA TRP A 147 41.71 -9.07 12.01
C TRP A 147 42.06 -10.33 11.23
N ARG A 148 42.84 -11.20 11.88
CA ARG A 148 43.11 -12.56 11.43
C ARG A 148 42.43 -13.56 12.35
N PHE A 149 41.97 -14.65 11.75
CA PHE A 149 41.26 -15.72 12.42
C PHE A 149 42.14 -16.97 12.51
N PRO A 150 41.81 -17.94 13.39
CA PRO A 150 42.46 -19.24 13.40
C PRO A 150 42.37 -19.92 12.03
N ASP A 151 43.41 -20.67 11.68
CA ASP A 151 43.42 -21.51 10.49
C ASP A 151 42.42 -22.66 10.63
N ASP A 152 41.57 -22.87 9.61
CA ASP A 152 40.69 -24.02 9.49
C ASP A 152 41.16 -24.93 8.33
N PRO A 153 41.05 -26.27 8.43
CA PRO A 153 41.42 -27.15 7.33
C PRO A 153 40.66 -26.88 6.03
N ALA A 154 39.43 -26.36 6.11
CA ALA A 154 38.57 -26.13 4.96
C ALA A 154 38.61 -24.69 4.41
N PHE A 155 39.12 -23.70 5.14
CA PHE A 155 39.17 -22.30 4.68
C PHE A 155 40.10 -21.41 5.51
N THR A 156 40.36 -20.19 5.03
CA THR A 156 40.86 -19.07 5.84
C THR A 156 39.89 -17.90 5.81
N LEU A 157 39.87 -17.11 6.88
CA LEU A 157 39.04 -15.92 7.02
C LEU A 157 39.90 -14.73 7.47
N GLU A 158 39.64 -13.57 6.90
CA GLU A 158 40.17 -12.28 7.36
C GLU A 158 39.07 -11.22 7.34
N ALA A 159 39.17 -10.19 8.19
CA ALA A 159 38.22 -9.08 8.22
C ALA A 159 38.94 -7.73 8.36
N TRP A 160 38.35 -6.68 7.78
CA TRP A 160 38.85 -5.31 7.80
C TRP A 160 37.73 -4.36 8.22
N LEU A 161 37.99 -3.50 9.20
CA LEU A 161 37.13 -2.36 9.52
C LEU A 161 37.77 -1.11 8.93
N GLU A 162 37.12 -0.58 7.91
CA GLU A 162 37.54 0.59 7.13
C GLU A 162 36.65 1.78 7.48
N PRO A 163 37.21 2.98 7.72
CA PRO A 163 36.41 4.18 7.85
C PRO A 163 35.61 4.44 6.57
N ALA A 164 34.43 5.01 6.71
CA ALA A 164 33.58 5.43 5.59
C ALA A 164 33.66 6.96 5.37
N PRO A 165 33.07 7.49 4.28
CA PRO A 165 32.83 8.93 4.12
C PRO A 165 32.18 9.56 5.37
N ALA A 166 32.28 10.89 5.51
CA ALA A 166 32.14 11.61 6.78
C ALA A 166 30.87 11.31 7.62
N ASP A 167 29.80 10.83 7.00
CA ASP A 167 28.44 10.67 7.51
C ASP A 167 27.91 9.22 7.59
N ALA A 168 28.69 8.24 7.11
CA ALA A 168 28.27 6.84 7.05
C ALA A 168 28.92 5.97 8.15
N PRO A 169 28.27 4.88 8.60
CA PRO A 169 28.90 3.90 9.48
C PRO A 169 30.08 3.20 8.78
N PRO A 170 31.07 2.72 9.53
CA PRO A 170 32.26 2.10 8.96
C PRO A 170 31.94 0.84 8.16
N ARG A 171 32.83 0.50 7.23
CA ARG A 171 32.71 -0.69 6.38
C ARG A 171 33.47 -1.84 7.03
N LEU A 172 32.76 -2.88 7.44
CA LEU A 172 33.32 -4.15 7.86
C LEU A 172 33.33 -5.10 6.65
N ARG A 173 34.50 -5.25 6.03
CA ARG A 173 34.71 -6.17 4.91
C ARG A 173 35.29 -7.48 5.42
N PHE A 174 34.79 -8.62 4.95
CA PHE A 174 35.44 -9.91 5.20
C PHE A 174 35.87 -10.57 3.90
N GLU A 175 36.82 -11.50 4.02
CA GLU A 175 37.30 -12.33 2.92
C GLU A 175 37.42 -13.78 3.34
N LEU A 176 36.74 -14.67 2.61
CA LEU A 176 36.85 -16.11 2.72
C LEU A 176 37.72 -16.65 1.59
N ARG A 177 38.65 -17.54 1.92
CA ARG A 177 39.39 -18.36 0.94
C ARG A 177 39.21 -19.84 1.25
N PRO A 178 38.42 -20.57 0.46
CA PRO A 178 38.28 -22.02 0.62
C PRO A 178 39.61 -22.75 0.40
N ARG A 179 39.86 -23.78 1.21
CA ARG A 179 40.95 -24.77 1.04
C ARG A 179 40.44 -26.09 0.47
N ALA A 180 39.12 -26.29 0.45
CA ALA A 180 38.46 -27.42 -0.18
C ALA A 180 37.28 -26.96 -1.05
N PRO A 181 36.92 -27.68 -2.12
CA PRO A 181 35.71 -27.38 -2.87
C PRO A 181 34.45 -27.59 -2.01
N GLY A 182 33.39 -26.84 -2.29
CA GLY A 182 32.09 -26.98 -1.61
C GLY A 182 31.22 -25.73 -1.73
N TYR A 183 30.11 -25.75 -1.00
CA TYR A 183 29.21 -24.61 -0.84
C TYR A 183 29.51 -23.93 0.48
N TYR A 184 29.85 -22.64 0.44
CA TYR A 184 30.22 -21.85 1.60
C TYR A 184 29.21 -20.73 1.85
N SER A 185 29.04 -20.37 3.12
CA SER A 185 28.36 -19.15 3.55
C SER A 185 29.05 -18.61 4.81
N VAL A 186 29.33 -17.31 4.85
CA VAL A 186 29.90 -16.64 6.02
C VAL A 186 28.81 -15.84 6.71
N VAL A 187 28.64 -16.08 8.00
CA VAL A 187 27.71 -15.37 8.88
C VAL A 187 28.49 -14.45 9.79
N TYR A 188 28.23 -13.15 9.72
CA TYR A 188 28.67 -12.24 10.77
C TYR A 188 27.71 -12.34 11.96
N ALA A 189 28.24 -12.73 13.11
CA ALA A 189 27.51 -12.90 14.37
C ALA A 189 28.16 -12.09 15.51
N GLY A 190 28.67 -10.91 15.14
CA GLY A 190 29.39 -10.00 16.04
C GLY A 190 28.59 -8.82 16.57
N ALA A 191 27.31 -8.66 16.19
CA ALA A 191 26.46 -7.62 16.78
C ALA A 191 26.15 -7.90 18.26
N PRO A 192 25.76 -6.88 19.05
CA PRO A 192 25.25 -7.10 20.40
C PRO A 192 24.09 -8.10 20.42
N ALA A 193 24.03 -8.91 21.46
CA ALA A 193 23.01 -9.95 21.64
C ALA A 193 22.22 -9.68 22.91
N HIS A 194 20.90 -9.63 22.79
CA HIS A 194 19.98 -9.30 23.88
C HIS A 194 18.94 -10.40 24.08
N ALA A 195 18.48 -10.57 25.32
CA ALA A 195 17.37 -11.48 25.59
C ALA A 195 16.10 -10.92 24.93
N PRO A 196 15.29 -11.71 24.19
CA PRO A 196 14.09 -11.20 23.52
C PRO A 196 13.06 -10.55 24.47
N SER A 197 13.08 -10.90 25.75
CA SER A 197 12.24 -10.25 26.77
C SER A 197 12.72 -8.84 27.14
N ALA A 198 14.01 -8.54 26.98
CA ALA A 198 14.66 -7.30 27.41
C ALA A 198 14.76 -6.23 26.30
N VAL A 199 14.37 -6.57 25.07
CA VAL A 199 14.35 -5.61 23.94
C VAL A 199 13.02 -4.85 23.91
N ASP A 200 13.08 -3.60 23.46
CA ASP A 200 11.92 -2.74 23.28
C ASP A 200 11.16 -3.14 22.01
N ALA A 201 11.90 -3.36 20.93
CA ALA A 201 11.39 -3.82 19.65
C ALA A 201 12.49 -4.51 18.82
N ILE A 202 12.07 -5.28 17.83
CA ILE A 202 12.94 -5.92 16.85
C ILE A 202 12.49 -5.62 15.44
N TRP A 203 13.44 -5.75 14.52
CA TRP A 203 13.17 -5.71 13.09
C TRP A 203 14.04 -6.72 12.34
N GLN A 204 13.36 -7.65 11.67
CA GLN A 204 13.87 -8.35 10.50
C GLN A 204 12.83 -8.16 9.38
N PRO A 205 13.23 -8.07 8.10
CA PRO A 205 12.33 -7.72 7.02
C PRO A 205 10.96 -8.41 7.03
N LEU A 206 9.93 -7.61 6.72
CA LEU A 206 8.52 -7.98 6.59
C LEU A 206 7.85 -8.36 7.92
N VAL A 207 7.61 -9.64 8.18
CA VAL A 207 6.69 -10.06 9.27
C VAL A 207 7.31 -10.01 10.67
N TRP A 208 8.63 -9.86 10.77
CA TRP A 208 9.37 -9.88 12.04
C TRP A 208 9.52 -8.45 12.59
N THR A 209 8.42 -7.91 13.09
CA THR A 209 8.32 -6.54 13.60
C THR A 209 7.79 -6.50 15.02
N GLU A 210 7.87 -5.34 15.67
CA GLU A 210 7.43 -5.13 17.04
C GLU A 210 8.18 -6.10 17.99
N LYS A 211 7.50 -7.09 18.58
CA LYS A 211 8.12 -8.14 19.39
C LYS A 211 7.80 -9.54 18.85
N ARG A 212 7.42 -9.66 17.57
CA ARG A 212 7.19 -10.93 16.85
C ARG A 212 8.53 -11.61 16.55
N PHE A 213 9.18 -12.10 17.60
CA PHE A 213 10.52 -12.68 17.51
C PHE A 213 10.46 -14.06 16.83
N PRO A 214 11.32 -14.33 15.82
CA PRO A 214 11.34 -15.62 15.14
C PRO A 214 11.69 -16.75 16.11
N ASP A 215 11.06 -17.91 15.96
CA ASP A 215 11.32 -19.09 16.79
C ASP A 215 12.61 -19.83 16.40
N ARG A 216 13.07 -19.62 15.15
CA ARG A 216 14.27 -20.21 14.53
C ARG A 216 15.12 -19.14 13.85
N SER A 217 16.33 -19.51 13.41
CA SER A 217 17.21 -18.62 12.64
C SER A 217 16.74 -18.50 11.18
N TYR A 218 15.58 -17.91 10.93
CA TYR A 218 15.06 -17.70 9.56
C TYR A 218 15.90 -16.67 8.81
N LEU A 219 16.35 -17.02 7.59
CA LEU A 219 17.10 -16.11 6.73
C LEU A 219 16.17 -15.39 5.74
N SER A 220 16.03 -14.07 5.89
CA SER A 220 15.38 -13.20 4.90
C SER A 220 16.38 -12.87 3.79
N LEU A 221 16.17 -13.40 2.58
CA LEU A 221 17.07 -13.14 1.45
C LEU A 221 16.89 -11.74 0.87
N ALA A 222 17.91 -11.22 0.18
CA ALA A 222 17.97 -9.87 -0.39
C ALA A 222 16.69 -9.39 -1.11
N PHE A 223 16.08 -10.25 -1.93
CA PHE A 223 14.85 -9.89 -2.66
C PHE A 223 13.63 -9.58 -1.75
N ARG A 224 13.70 -9.89 -0.46
CA ARG A 224 12.66 -9.62 0.55
C ARG A 224 13.10 -8.62 1.61
N THR A 225 14.11 -7.81 1.33
CA THR A 225 14.62 -6.83 2.29
C THR A 225 14.28 -5.39 1.86
N PRO A 226 13.19 -4.78 2.37
CA PRO A 226 12.85 -3.38 2.15
C PRO A 226 14.03 -2.43 2.36
N VAL A 227 14.80 -2.72 3.42
CA VAL A 227 16.20 -2.33 3.59
C VAL A 227 16.98 -3.59 4.02
N PRO A 228 18.23 -3.81 3.61
CA PRO A 228 18.96 -5.04 3.89
C PRO A 228 19.69 -4.98 5.23
N THR A 229 18.92 -4.97 6.31
CA THR A 229 19.44 -5.00 7.68
C THR A 229 18.57 -5.85 8.61
N THR A 230 19.01 -6.00 9.86
CA THR A 230 18.18 -6.33 11.01
C THR A 230 18.52 -5.36 12.12
N LEU A 231 17.54 -5.03 12.96
CA LEU A 231 17.68 -4.04 14.04
C LEU A 231 17.13 -4.61 15.35
N VAL A 232 17.78 -4.25 16.45
CA VAL A 232 17.29 -4.46 17.82
C VAL A 232 17.23 -3.10 18.50
N ALA A 233 16.08 -2.74 19.06
CA ALA A 233 15.95 -1.57 19.92
C ALA A 233 16.07 -2.02 21.39
N HIS A 234 17.02 -1.41 22.10
CA HIS A 234 17.32 -1.69 23.50
C HIS A 234 17.88 -0.43 24.17
N ASP A 235 17.43 -0.13 25.39
CA ASP A 235 17.87 1.02 26.20
C ASP A 235 17.81 2.37 25.45
N GLY A 236 16.79 2.55 24.60
CA GLY A 236 16.55 3.77 23.83
C GLY A 236 17.52 4.01 22.68
N GLN A 237 18.21 2.97 22.20
CA GLN A 237 18.99 2.99 20.96
C GLN A 237 18.66 1.77 20.09
N ALA A 238 18.91 1.88 18.80
CA ALA A 238 18.82 0.81 17.83
C ALA A 238 20.21 0.35 17.39
N GLU A 239 20.41 -0.96 17.37
CA GLU A 239 21.65 -1.65 17.04
C GLU A 239 21.41 -2.59 15.86
N GLY A 240 22.32 -2.61 14.88
CA GLY A 240 22.10 -3.36 13.66
C GLY A 240 23.35 -3.64 12.84
N VAL A 241 23.16 -4.39 11.76
CA VAL A 241 24.17 -4.61 10.73
C VAL A 241 23.49 -4.49 9.38
N VAL A 242 23.94 -3.53 8.58
CA VAL A 242 23.39 -3.21 7.27
C VAL A 242 24.31 -3.78 6.19
N VAL A 243 23.77 -4.36 5.13
CA VAL A 243 24.56 -4.69 3.95
C VAL A 243 25.00 -3.41 3.24
N ASP A 244 26.22 -3.36 2.72
CA ASP A 244 26.66 -2.19 1.94
C ASP A 244 25.88 -2.11 0.63
N ALA A 245 25.45 -0.90 0.22
CA ALA A 245 24.67 -0.72 -1.01
C ALA A 245 25.36 -1.30 -2.26
N ALA A 246 26.70 -1.31 -2.30
CA ALA A 246 27.45 -1.90 -3.41
C ALA A 246 27.31 -3.43 -3.53
N GLU A 247 26.87 -4.11 -2.47
CA GLU A 247 26.63 -5.55 -2.45
C GLU A 247 25.21 -5.93 -2.91
N PHE A 248 24.31 -4.94 -3.06
CA PHE A 248 22.95 -5.13 -3.51
C PHE A 248 22.72 -4.38 -4.84
N PRO A 249 23.01 -5.01 -5.99
CA PRO A 249 22.91 -4.34 -7.28
C PRO A 249 21.45 -3.98 -7.59
N PHE A 250 21.25 -2.82 -8.22
CA PHE A 250 19.96 -2.40 -8.74
C PHE A 250 19.45 -3.37 -9.79
N ASP A 251 20.24 -3.61 -10.85
CA ASP A 251 19.88 -4.45 -12.00
C ASP A 251 20.77 -5.71 -12.11
N PRO A 252 20.22 -6.90 -12.40
CA PRO A 252 18.80 -7.23 -12.61
C PRO A 252 17.95 -7.06 -11.34
N LEU A 253 16.62 -6.94 -11.52
CA LEU A 253 15.65 -6.90 -10.42
C LEU A 253 15.92 -8.04 -9.40
N PRO A 254 15.89 -7.77 -8.08
CA PRO A 254 16.13 -8.82 -7.08
C PRO A 254 15.12 -9.96 -7.15
N VAL A 255 15.62 -11.19 -7.15
CA VAL A 255 14.81 -12.43 -7.10
C VAL A 255 15.50 -13.45 -6.18
N PHE A 256 14.82 -14.57 -5.91
CA PHE A 256 15.38 -15.64 -5.09
C PHE A 256 16.76 -16.11 -5.61
N GLY A 257 16.85 -16.40 -6.92
CA GLY A 257 18.04 -17.01 -7.53
C GLY A 257 19.28 -16.10 -7.62
N ASN A 258 19.12 -14.78 -7.60
CA ASN A 258 20.23 -13.82 -7.67
C ASN A 258 20.53 -13.15 -6.31
N SER A 259 19.88 -13.59 -5.23
CA SER A 259 20.11 -13.03 -3.90
C SER A 259 21.51 -13.40 -3.39
N ARG A 260 22.38 -12.39 -3.29
CA ARG A 260 23.78 -12.53 -2.85
C ARG A 260 23.93 -12.74 -1.35
N PHE A 261 22.95 -12.31 -0.55
CA PHE A 261 22.99 -12.37 0.90
C PHE A 261 21.60 -12.64 1.48
N GLY A 262 21.58 -12.92 2.77
CA GLY A 262 20.39 -12.83 3.60
C GLY A 262 20.69 -12.27 4.98
N VAL A 263 19.65 -11.87 5.68
CA VAL A 263 19.73 -11.29 7.03
C VAL A 263 18.89 -12.11 8.01
N ALA A 264 19.34 -12.22 9.25
CA ALA A 264 18.69 -13.00 10.30
C ALA A 264 18.89 -12.32 11.66
N LEU A 265 17.95 -12.54 12.59
CA LEU A 265 17.96 -11.89 13.90
C LEU A 265 18.15 -12.84 15.08
N ARG A 266 17.76 -14.11 14.95
CA ARG A 266 17.85 -15.08 16.05
C ARG A 266 19.13 -15.89 15.93
N ASN A 267 19.99 -15.81 16.95
CA ASN A 267 21.20 -16.63 17.02
C ASN A 267 20.94 -18.02 17.61
N THR A 268 21.99 -18.84 17.74
CA THR A 268 21.90 -20.22 18.23
C THR A 268 21.45 -20.35 19.68
N ASP A 269 21.61 -19.28 20.48
CA ASP A 269 21.43 -19.32 21.93
C ASP A 269 20.04 -18.86 22.37
N GLY A 270 19.22 -18.34 21.46
CA GLY A 270 17.94 -17.71 21.85
C GLY A 270 17.87 -16.21 21.64
N MET A 271 18.99 -15.57 21.38
CA MET A 271 19.14 -14.14 21.59
C MET A 271 18.79 -13.36 20.32
N ALA A 272 18.26 -12.16 20.52
CA ALA A 272 18.09 -11.17 19.47
C ALA A 272 19.46 -10.55 19.16
N GLN A 273 20.01 -10.92 18.00
CA GLN A 273 21.33 -10.52 17.54
C GLN A 273 21.30 -10.29 16.02
N PRO A 274 21.52 -9.05 15.55
CA PRO A 274 21.60 -8.76 14.12
C PRO A 274 22.70 -9.56 13.41
N MET A 275 22.34 -10.28 12.35
CA MET A 275 23.27 -11.10 11.56
C MET A 275 23.07 -10.93 10.05
N VAL A 276 24.17 -11.06 9.31
CA VAL A 276 24.19 -11.10 7.84
C VAL A 276 24.93 -12.36 7.40
N ALA A 277 24.37 -13.07 6.42
CA ALA A 277 25.00 -14.22 5.78
C ALA A 277 25.28 -13.94 4.30
N ALA A 278 26.52 -14.14 3.87
CA ALA A 278 26.93 -14.01 2.47
C ALA A 278 28.09 -14.96 2.11
N PRO A 279 28.05 -15.63 0.93
CA PRO A 279 26.89 -15.70 0.04
C PRO A 279 25.75 -16.51 0.68
N VAL A 280 24.55 -16.48 0.12
CA VAL A 280 23.45 -17.38 0.55
C VAL A 280 23.88 -18.82 0.29
N LEU A 281 23.81 -19.69 1.30
CA LEU A 281 24.24 -21.08 1.17
C LEU A 281 23.44 -21.82 0.07
N GLY A 282 24.15 -22.36 -0.93
CA GLY A 282 23.54 -22.98 -2.13
C GLY A 282 23.03 -21.98 -3.18
N GLY A 283 23.15 -20.68 -2.93
CA GLY A 283 22.79 -19.61 -3.86
C GLY A 283 23.97 -19.11 -4.72
N VAL A 284 23.76 -17.98 -5.38
CA VAL A 284 24.76 -17.36 -6.26
C VAL A 284 26.06 -17.07 -5.49
N GLY A 285 27.19 -17.54 -6.04
CA GLY A 285 28.51 -17.38 -5.45
C GLY A 285 28.84 -18.33 -4.30
N SER A 286 27.91 -19.18 -3.83
CA SER A 286 28.16 -20.10 -2.70
C SER A 286 29.04 -21.29 -3.07
N ARG A 287 28.90 -21.83 -4.29
CA ARG A 287 29.78 -22.89 -4.78
C ARG A 287 31.16 -22.31 -5.09
N MET A 288 32.18 -22.80 -4.40
CA MET A 288 33.55 -22.34 -4.55
C MET A 288 34.53 -23.51 -4.65
N GLU A 289 35.56 -23.33 -5.47
CA GLU A 289 36.72 -24.21 -5.55
C GLU A 289 37.79 -23.81 -4.52
N ALA A 290 38.71 -24.73 -4.22
CA ALA A 290 39.86 -24.41 -3.37
C ALA A 290 40.71 -23.29 -4.00
N GLY A 291 41.12 -22.31 -3.19
CA GLY A 291 41.88 -21.13 -3.63
C GLY A 291 41.03 -19.99 -4.19
N ALA A 292 39.71 -20.18 -4.36
CA ALA A 292 38.81 -19.09 -4.72
C ALA A 292 38.81 -17.98 -3.64
N ARG A 293 38.36 -16.79 -4.03
CA ARG A 293 38.28 -15.63 -3.14
C ARG A 293 36.85 -15.10 -3.15
N PHE A 294 36.23 -15.03 -1.97
CA PHE A 294 34.94 -14.39 -1.78
C PHE A 294 35.10 -13.22 -0.82
N GLN A 295 34.57 -12.06 -1.18
CA GLN A 295 34.57 -10.86 -0.36
C GLN A 295 33.15 -10.30 -0.25
N PHE A 296 32.87 -9.69 0.88
CA PHE A 296 31.59 -9.03 1.12
C PHE A 296 31.73 -7.92 2.15
N VAL A 297 30.90 -6.88 2.04
CA VAL A 297 30.93 -5.71 2.92
C VAL A 297 29.61 -5.53 3.66
N ILE A 298 29.71 -5.33 4.98
CA ILE A 298 28.60 -4.95 5.85
C ILE A 298 28.96 -3.69 6.63
N ARG A 299 27.98 -3.07 7.27
CA ARG A 299 28.10 -1.82 8.03
C ARG A 299 27.45 -1.99 9.40
N PRO A 300 28.25 -2.11 10.47
CA PRO A 300 27.75 -2.05 11.84
C PRO A 300 27.04 -0.71 12.08
N LEU A 301 25.85 -0.74 12.67
CA LEU A 301 25.01 0.45 12.89
C LEU A 301 24.64 0.55 14.38
N VAL A 302 24.78 1.75 14.93
CA VAL A 302 24.21 2.12 16.23
C VAL A 302 23.65 3.53 16.13
N ARG A 303 22.43 3.74 16.64
CA ARG A 303 21.69 4.99 16.51
C ARG A 303 20.83 5.21 17.74
N ARG A 304 20.74 6.45 18.23
CA ARG A 304 19.79 6.81 19.30
C ARG A 304 18.36 6.79 18.73
N GLY A 305 17.39 6.37 19.54
CA GLY A 305 15.99 6.30 19.16
C GLY A 305 15.50 4.88 18.88
N ASP A 306 14.36 4.79 18.21
CA ASP A 306 13.66 3.54 17.95
C ASP A 306 14.04 2.90 16.59
N ILE A 307 13.37 1.78 16.29
CA ILE A 307 13.50 1.08 15.01
C ILE A 307 13.16 2.00 13.83
N SER A 308 12.14 2.85 13.94
CA SER A 308 11.70 3.71 12.83
C SER A 308 12.77 4.73 12.46
N ALA A 309 13.43 5.34 13.45
CA ALA A 309 14.51 6.29 13.24
C ALA A 309 15.74 5.64 12.59
N ALA A 310 16.14 4.45 13.03
CA ALA A 310 17.26 3.71 12.45
C ALA A 310 16.94 3.16 11.04
N PHE A 311 15.68 2.77 10.81
CA PHE A 311 15.20 2.35 9.51
C PHE A 311 15.23 3.51 8.51
N GLU A 312 14.70 4.68 8.87
CA GLU A 312 14.76 5.88 8.02
C GLU A 312 16.21 6.30 7.72
N TYR A 313 17.09 6.32 8.74
CA TYR A 313 18.51 6.61 8.53
C TYR A 313 19.13 5.63 7.52
N THR A 314 18.81 4.34 7.61
CA THR A 314 19.29 3.33 6.66
C THR A 314 18.79 3.62 5.25
N ALA A 315 17.48 3.87 5.09
CA ALA A 315 16.87 4.18 3.80
C ALA A 315 17.51 5.43 3.16
N ARG A 316 17.61 6.54 3.90
CA ARG A 316 18.09 7.82 3.38
C ARG A 316 19.61 7.88 3.23
N ASN A 317 20.36 7.55 4.28
CA ASN A 317 21.80 7.79 4.33
C ASN A 317 22.64 6.64 3.78
N LEU A 318 22.12 5.41 3.74
CA LEU A 318 22.87 4.25 3.22
C LEU A 318 22.39 3.77 1.86
N TYR A 319 21.10 3.92 1.57
CA TYR A 319 20.48 3.52 0.30
C TYR A 319 20.03 4.69 -0.59
N GLY A 320 20.22 5.93 -0.12
CA GLY A 320 20.02 7.13 -0.93
C GLY A 320 18.56 7.51 -1.15
N PHE A 321 17.61 7.01 -0.35
CA PHE A 321 16.21 7.40 -0.49
C PHE A 321 15.99 8.89 -0.17
N HIS A 322 15.32 9.59 -1.07
CA HIS A 322 14.87 10.96 -0.93
C HIS A 322 13.69 11.20 -1.89
N ASP A 323 13.09 12.39 -1.89
CA ASP A 323 12.11 12.77 -2.92
C ASP A 323 12.80 13.01 -4.28
N TYR A 324 13.03 11.92 -5.02
CA TYR A 324 13.65 11.94 -6.36
C TYR A 324 12.63 11.92 -7.51
N ARG A 325 11.33 11.80 -7.23
CA ARG A 325 10.32 11.61 -8.29
C ARG A 325 9.77 12.94 -8.79
N HIS A 326 9.59 13.02 -10.11
CA HIS A 326 8.94 14.11 -10.83
C HIS A 326 8.12 13.54 -11.99
N ASN A 327 7.24 14.35 -12.61
CA ASN A 327 6.46 13.86 -13.75
C ASN A 327 7.34 13.91 -15.01
N ASP A 328 7.78 12.76 -15.50
CA ASP A 328 8.60 12.67 -16.72
C ASP A 328 7.74 12.43 -17.96
N ILE A 329 6.90 11.40 -17.91
CA ILE A 329 6.23 10.85 -19.10
C ILE A 329 4.74 11.20 -19.23
N SER A 330 4.12 11.66 -18.14
CA SER A 330 2.72 12.09 -18.05
C SER A 330 2.47 12.78 -16.72
N SER A 331 1.57 13.75 -16.68
CA SER A 331 1.00 14.25 -15.43
C SER A 331 0.01 13.24 -14.85
N ILE A 332 -0.25 13.33 -13.54
CA ILE A 332 -1.25 12.48 -12.87
C ILE A 332 -2.63 12.72 -13.48
N ASN A 333 -2.99 13.97 -13.78
CA ASN A 333 -4.29 14.30 -14.38
C ASN A 333 -4.49 13.55 -15.70
N ARG A 334 -3.47 13.56 -16.58
CA ARG A 334 -3.58 12.87 -17.87
C ARG A 334 -3.60 11.35 -17.72
N THR A 335 -2.89 10.82 -16.73
CA THR A 335 -2.92 9.40 -16.38
C THR A 335 -4.30 8.99 -15.84
N LEU A 336 -4.88 9.79 -14.94
CA LEU A 336 -6.22 9.59 -14.39
C LEU A 336 -7.28 9.58 -15.50
N GLU A 337 -7.28 10.56 -16.40
CA GLU A 337 -8.19 10.61 -17.56
C GLU A 337 -8.11 9.33 -18.41
N ARG A 338 -6.90 8.82 -18.66
CA ARG A 338 -6.70 7.58 -19.44
C ARG A 338 -7.16 6.32 -18.70
N ILE A 339 -7.00 6.27 -17.37
CA ILE A 339 -7.52 5.17 -16.56
C ILE A 339 -9.05 5.17 -16.56
N VAL A 340 -9.69 6.34 -16.47
CA VAL A 340 -11.14 6.49 -16.61
C VAL A 340 -11.61 6.03 -18.00
N ASP A 341 -10.94 6.49 -19.06
CA ASP A 341 -11.21 6.02 -20.43
C ASP A 341 -11.08 4.50 -20.55
N TYR A 342 -10.04 3.92 -19.95
CA TYR A 342 -9.84 2.49 -19.92
C TYR A 342 -10.98 1.77 -19.20
N GLY A 343 -11.40 2.22 -18.01
CA GLY A 343 -12.52 1.68 -17.23
C GLY A 343 -13.87 1.70 -17.97
N MET A 344 -14.02 2.60 -18.94
CA MET A 344 -15.20 2.70 -19.80
C MET A 344 -15.08 1.90 -21.11
N SER A 345 -13.89 1.40 -21.43
CA SER A 345 -13.61 0.61 -22.62
C SER A 345 -13.99 -0.88 -22.47
N PRO A 346 -14.16 -1.62 -23.58
CA PRO A 346 -14.33 -3.08 -23.53
C PRO A 346 -13.15 -3.83 -22.90
N PHE A 347 -11.94 -3.26 -22.94
CA PHE A 347 -10.73 -3.88 -22.38
C PHE A 347 -10.72 -3.91 -20.85
N ALA A 348 -11.58 -3.13 -20.19
CA ALA A 348 -11.78 -3.19 -18.74
C ALA A 348 -12.64 -4.37 -18.27
N GLN A 349 -13.16 -5.20 -19.19
CA GLN A 349 -13.85 -6.46 -18.85
C GLN A 349 -14.99 -6.30 -17.83
N PHE A 350 -15.77 -5.22 -17.92
CA PHE A 350 -17.01 -5.08 -17.15
C PHE A 350 -18.12 -5.91 -17.80
N ARG A 351 -18.77 -6.79 -17.01
CA ARG A 351 -19.88 -7.63 -17.46
C ARG A 351 -21.19 -6.95 -17.11
N GLU A 352 -21.83 -6.37 -18.12
CA GLU A 352 -23.06 -5.57 -17.95
C GLU A 352 -24.20 -6.38 -17.31
N ASP A 353 -24.43 -7.63 -17.76
CA ASP A 353 -25.50 -8.50 -17.23
C ASP A 353 -25.29 -8.90 -15.75
N GLU A 354 -24.03 -9.04 -15.33
CA GLU A 354 -23.67 -9.38 -13.95
C GLU A 354 -23.45 -8.13 -13.07
N LYS A 355 -23.47 -6.93 -13.68
CA LYS A 355 -23.21 -5.61 -13.06
C LYS A 355 -21.86 -5.53 -12.33
N GLY A 356 -20.82 -6.19 -12.83
CA GLY A 356 -19.54 -6.25 -12.13
C GLY A 356 -18.31 -6.39 -13.02
N SER A 357 -17.15 -6.02 -12.45
CA SER A 357 -15.86 -6.22 -13.12
C SER A 357 -15.48 -7.69 -13.11
N SER A 358 -15.10 -8.24 -14.27
CA SER A 358 -14.61 -9.61 -14.39
C SER A 358 -13.46 -9.88 -13.43
N TYR A 359 -13.52 -11.02 -12.73
CA TYR A 359 -12.46 -11.47 -11.83
C TYR A 359 -11.77 -12.74 -12.35
N GLU A 360 -11.74 -12.88 -13.68
CA GLU A 360 -11.22 -14.04 -14.42
C GLU A 360 -9.78 -14.43 -14.04
N THR A 361 -8.96 -13.46 -13.64
CA THR A 361 -7.56 -13.67 -13.27
C THR A 361 -7.40 -14.55 -12.05
N ASP A 362 -8.28 -14.44 -11.04
CA ASP A 362 -8.15 -15.17 -9.78
C ASP A 362 -9.30 -16.16 -9.55
N ALA A 363 -10.53 -15.82 -9.97
CA ALA A 363 -11.69 -16.69 -9.92
C ALA A 363 -12.44 -16.65 -11.27
N PRO A 364 -12.08 -17.52 -12.22
CA PRO A 364 -12.71 -17.63 -13.54
C PRO A 364 -14.24 -17.67 -13.51
N GLY A 365 -14.89 -16.96 -14.43
CA GLY A 365 -16.35 -16.95 -14.53
C GLY A 365 -17.08 -16.09 -13.50
N THR A 366 -16.37 -15.35 -12.62
CA THR A 366 -16.98 -14.50 -11.58
C THR A 366 -16.80 -13.01 -11.86
N VAL A 367 -17.59 -12.18 -11.16
CA VAL A 367 -17.39 -10.72 -11.08
C VAL A 367 -17.16 -10.26 -9.64
N LYS A 368 -16.38 -9.19 -9.49
CA LYS A 368 -16.08 -8.57 -8.20
C LYS A 368 -16.10 -7.06 -8.28
N ASN A 369 -16.79 -6.40 -7.36
CA ASN A 369 -16.78 -4.95 -7.21
C ASN A 369 -16.17 -4.56 -5.84
N VAL A 370 -15.39 -3.47 -5.80
CA VAL A 370 -14.75 -2.98 -4.56
C VAL A 370 -15.70 -2.10 -3.77
N SER A 371 -16.18 -1.02 -4.40
CA SER A 371 -17.16 -0.10 -3.82
C SER A 371 -17.86 0.65 -4.94
N SER A 372 -19.14 0.96 -4.76
CA SER A 372 -19.87 1.87 -5.67
C SER A 372 -19.37 3.32 -5.58
N LEU A 373 -18.67 3.67 -4.49
CA LEU A 373 -18.10 5.00 -4.30
C LEU A 373 -16.95 5.29 -5.26
N ASN A 374 -16.22 4.26 -5.73
CA ASN A 374 -15.07 4.44 -6.62
C ASN A 374 -15.41 4.92 -8.03
N PRO A 375 -16.47 4.44 -8.72
CA PRO A 375 -16.91 5.09 -9.94
C PRO A 375 -17.76 6.34 -9.66
N LEU A 376 -18.41 6.45 -8.49
CA LEU A 376 -19.28 7.58 -8.15
C LEU A 376 -18.50 8.88 -7.95
N ASP A 377 -17.40 8.86 -7.22
CA ASP A 377 -16.58 10.06 -7.01
C ASP A 377 -16.03 10.59 -8.33
N LEU A 378 -15.58 9.70 -9.21
CA LEU A 378 -15.12 10.06 -10.54
C LEU A 378 -16.26 10.61 -11.40
N ALA A 379 -17.44 9.97 -11.43
CA ALA A 379 -18.60 10.50 -12.16
C ALA A 379 -18.98 11.91 -11.68
N LEU A 380 -18.93 12.17 -10.38
CA LEU A 380 -19.22 13.49 -9.80
C LEU A 380 -18.14 14.52 -10.14
N VAL A 381 -16.86 14.16 -10.03
CA VAL A 381 -15.75 15.10 -10.25
C VAL A 381 -15.55 15.38 -11.74
N THR A 382 -15.66 14.37 -12.60
CA THR A 382 -15.57 14.56 -14.06
C THR A 382 -16.88 15.06 -14.68
N ASP A 383 -17.97 15.10 -13.89
CA ASP A 383 -19.31 15.49 -14.32
C ASP A 383 -19.80 14.69 -15.54
N ASP A 384 -19.54 13.38 -15.51
CA ASP A 384 -19.73 12.47 -16.65
C ASP A 384 -20.92 11.52 -16.42
N GLU A 385 -22.01 11.78 -17.14
CA GLU A 385 -23.24 10.99 -17.09
C GLU A 385 -23.06 9.55 -17.63
N ALA A 386 -22.10 9.31 -18.53
CA ALA A 386 -21.87 7.96 -19.05
C ALA A 386 -21.25 7.04 -17.98
N ILE A 387 -20.39 7.56 -17.10
CA ILE A 387 -19.88 6.81 -15.94
C ILE A 387 -21.04 6.49 -14.99
N TRP A 388 -21.94 7.45 -14.78
CA TRP A 388 -23.13 7.23 -13.96
C TRP A 388 -23.98 6.05 -14.49
N ASP A 389 -24.41 6.14 -15.75
CA ASP A 389 -25.32 5.18 -16.36
C ASP A 389 -24.73 3.77 -16.46
N ARG A 390 -23.45 3.67 -16.84
CA ARG A 390 -22.83 2.38 -17.19
C ARG A 390 -22.01 1.77 -16.07
N ARG A 391 -21.73 2.50 -14.98
CA ARG A 391 -20.88 2.03 -13.87
C ARG A 391 -21.53 2.28 -12.53
N VAL A 392 -21.75 3.54 -12.16
CA VAL A 392 -22.20 3.90 -10.81
C VAL A 392 -23.53 3.26 -10.47
N HIS A 393 -24.53 3.44 -11.33
CA HIS A 393 -25.87 2.94 -11.11
C HIS A 393 -25.92 1.40 -11.02
N PRO A 394 -25.33 0.64 -11.97
CA PRO A 394 -25.15 -0.80 -11.82
C PRO A 394 -24.37 -1.23 -10.57
N TYR A 395 -23.32 -0.50 -10.18
CA TYR A 395 -22.56 -0.80 -8.97
C TYR A 395 -23.42 -0.61 -7.71
N ILE A 396 -24.19 0.47 -7.58
CA ILE A 396 -25.07 0.68 -6.41
C ILE A 396 -26.06 -0.47 -6.30
N GLU A 397 -26.71 -0.86 -7.41
CA GLU A 397 -27.62 -2.00 -7.45
C GLU A 397 -26.92 -3.30 -7.04
N TYR A 398 -25.71 -3.55 -7.56
CA TYR A 398 -24.89 -4.69 -7.17
C TYR A 398 -24.64 -4.71 -5.66
N MET A 399 -24.17 -3.59 -5.11
CA MET A 399 -23.74 -3.50 -3.72
C MET A 399 -24.92 -3.66 -2.74
N VAL A 400 -26.14 -3.28 -3.12
CA VAL A 400 -27.33 -3.49 -2.27
C VAL A 400 -27.96 -4.88 -2.43
N SER A 401 -27.83 -5.54 -3.58
CA SER A 401 -28.51 -6.82 -3.83
C SER A 401 -27.64 -8.05 -3.60
N ARG A 402 -26.35 -8.05 -3.96
CA ARG A 402 -25.50 -9.25 -3.84
C ARG A 402 -25.18 -9.56 -2.39
N GLU A 403 -25.04 -10.85 -2.05
CA GLU A 403 -24.66 -11.27 -0.68
C GLU A 403 -23.19 -10.96 -0.35
N LYS A 404 -22.29 -11.10 -1.34
CA LYS A 404 -20.84 -10.92 -1.21
C LYS A 404 -20.30 -9.99 -2.30
N TYR A 405 -19.09 -9.47 -2.11
CA TYR A 405 -18.39 -8.70 -3.15
C TYR A 405 -18.05 -9.53 -4.38
N LEU A 406 -17.89 -10.84 -4.21
CA LEU A 406 -17.58 -11.80 -5.28
C LEU A 406 -18.85 -12.59 -5.62
N PHE A 407 -19.26 -12.52 -6.89
CA PHE A 407 -20.51 -13.12 -7.38
C PHE A 407 -20.30 -13.99 -8.60
N THR A 408 -21.11 -15.04 -8.73
CA THR A 408 -21.14 -15.94 -9.88
C THR A 408 -22.56 -16.38 -10.20
N ILE A 409 -22.86 -16.55 -11.48
CA ILE A 409 -24.06 -17.25 -11.94
C ILE A 409 -23.86 -18.76 -12.04
N ASP A 410 -22.62 -19.24 -11.96
CA ASP A 410 -22.27 -20.67 -11.91
C ASP A 410 -22.04 -21.13 -10.46
N GLU A 411 -23.00 -21.88 -9.94
CA GLU A 411 -22.95 -22.40 -8.58
C GLU A 411 -21.86 -23.46 -8.36
N ALA A 412 -21.35 -24.08 -9.43
CA ALA A 412 -20.24 -25.02 -9.32
C ALA A 412 -18.90 -24.32 -9.08
N GLN A 413 -18.81 -23.01 -9.34
CA GLN A 413 -17.63 -22.23 -9.01
C GLN A 413 -17.47 -22.08 -7.50
N LYS A 414 -16.29 -22.43 -6.98
CA LYS A 414 -15.95 -22.42 -5.54
C LYS A 414 -14.63 -21.70 -5.23
N ILE A 415 -13.86 -21.31 -6.24
CA ILE A 415 -12.60 -20.59 -6.08
C ILE A 415 -12.86 -19.25 -5.39
N GLN A 416 -12.20 -19.00 -4.26
CA GLN A 416 -12.39 -17.82 -3.42
C GLN A 416 -13.83 -17.60 -2.89
N HIS A 417 -14.63 -18.65 -2.80
CA HIS A 417 -15.93 -18.66 -2.10
C HIS A 417 -16.95 -17.61 -2.60
N PRO A 418 -17.23 -17.50 -3.92
CA PRO A 418 -18.21 -16.57 -4.45
C PRO A 418 -19.61 -16.88 -3.93
N SER A 419 -20.45 -15.87 -3.84
CA SER A 419 -21.89 -16.07 -3.71
C SER A 419 -22.56 -16.20 -5.09
N TYR A 420 -23.69 -16.88 -5.13
CA TYR A 420 -24.61 -16.91 -6.26
C TYR A 420 -26.01 -16.44 -5.84
N THR A 421 -26.12 -15.77 -4.68
CA THR A 421 -27.39 -15.33 -4.11
C THR A 421 -27.47 -13.81 -4.02
N LEU A 422 -28.70 -13.28 -4.04
CA LEU A 422 -28.99 -11.86 -3.89
C LEU A 422 -29.46 -11.54 -2.46
N LYS A 423 -28.74 -12.05 -1.45
CA LYS A 423 -29.05 -11.87 -0.02
C LYS A 423 -28.35 -10.65 0.60
N GLY A 424 -28.13 -9.60 -0.18
CA GLY A 424 -27.38 -8.41 0.22
C GLY A 424 -27.90 -7.66 1.46
N PRO A 425 -27.29 -6.53 1.80
CA PRO A 425 -26.26 -5.84 1.00
C PRO A 425 -24.87 -6.48 1.08
N ALA A 426 -24.12 -6.42 -0.02
CA ALA A 426 -22.67 -6.61 -0.04
C ALA A 426 -21.95 -5.32 0.39
N ALA A 427 -22.60 -4.16 0.26
CA ALA A 427 -22.09 -2.88 0.76
C ALA A 427 -21.75 -2.97 2.26
N PRO A 428 -20.59 -2.44 2.68
CA PRO A 428 -20.29 -2.23 4.10
C PRO A 428 -21.14 -1.07 4.66
N ILE A 429 -21.24 -0.99 5.99
CA ILE A 429 -22.00 0.05 6.70
C ILE A 429 -21.47 1.44 6.35
N SER A 430 -20.15 1.58 6.23
CA SER A 430 -19.47 2.82 5.82
C SER A 430 -19.93 3.33 4.44
N GLU A 431 -20.07 2.43 3.46
CA GLU A 431 -20.53 2.76 2.11
C GLU A 431 -22.00 3.17 2.10
N LEU A 432 -22.87 2.42 2.78
CA LEU A 432 -24.29 2.78 2.91
C LEU A 432 -24.47 4.16 3.58
N ALA A 433 -23.69 4.42 4.63
CA ALA A 433 -23.65 5.71 5.31
C ALA A 433 -23.16 6.84 4.38
N ALA A 434 -22.13 6.59 3.58
CA ALA A 434 -21.60 7.55 2.59
C ALA A 434 -22.62 7.84 1.49
N LEU A 435 -23.27 6.83 0.91
CA LEU A 435 -24.33 7.01 -0.10
C LEU A 435 -25.49 7.85 0.44
N HIS A 436 -25.93 7.60 1.68
CA HIS A 436 -26.95 8.42 2.33
C HIS A 436 -26.55 9.90 2.40
N ARG A 437 -25.30 10.19 2.76
CA ARG A 437 -24.77 11.55 2.87
C ARG A 437 -24.56 12.23 1.51
N ILE A 438 -24.03 11.52 0.52
CA ILE A 438 -23.82 12.03 -0.85
C ILE A 438 -25.17 12.46 -1.45
N PHE A 439 -26.21 11.63 -1.29
CA PHE A 439 -27.56 11.94 -1.75
C PHE A 439 -28.38 12.77 -0.75
N ARG A 440 -27.75 13.35 0.27
CA ARG A 440 -28.34 14.33 1.21
C ARG A 440 -29.64 13.86 1.86
N GLY A 441 -29.71 12.56 2.15
CA GLY A 441 -30.89 11.93 2.74
C GLY A 441 -32.08 11.71 1.81
N ALA A 442 -31.96 12.00 0.51
CA ALA A 442 -33.02 11.74 -0.48
C ALA A 442 -33.37 10.25 -0.60
N SER A 443 -32.40 9.37 -0.32
CA SER A 443 -32.55 7.91 -0.26
C SER A 443 -32.40 7.40 1.17
N PRO A 444 -33.46 7.40 2.00
CA PRO A 444 -33.40 6.90 3.37
C PRO A 444 -33.16 5.38 3.45
N ALA A 445 -33.39 4.63 2.37
CA ALA A 445 -33.11 3.20 2.27
C ALA A 445 -31.67 2.85 2.69
N PHE A 446 -30.68 3.65 2.29
CA PHE A 446 -29.27 3.38 2.63
C PHE A 446 -29.01 3.45 4.13
N LEU A 447 -29.57 4.46 4.83
CA LEU A 447 -29.41 4.59 6.28
C LEU A 447 -30.18 3.51 7.04
N GLU A 448 -31.37 3.12 6.55
CA GLU A 448 -32.14 2.01 7.11
C GLU A 448 -31.35 0.70 7.05
N LEU A 449 -30.80 0.37 5.87
CA LEU A 449 -29.94 -0.82 5.69
C LEU A 449 -28.67 -0.74 6.56
N ALA A 450 -28.01 0.43 6.65
CA ALA A 450 -26.83 0.59 7.47
C ALA A 450 -27.10 0.30 8.96
N LYS A 451 -28.26 0.75 9.47
CA LYS A 451 -28.69 0.50 10.86
C LYS A 451 -29.08 -0.97 11.09
N GLU A 452 -29.69 -1.62 10.10
CA GLU A 452 -29.98 -3.06 10.15
C GLU A 452 -28.68 -3.89 10.24
N GLU A 453 -27.71 -3.58 9.39
CA GLU A 453 -26.41 -4.27 9.37
C GLU A 453 -25.59 -4.05 10.65
N TYR A 454 -25.68 -2.87 11.26
CA TYR A 454 -24.98 -2.56 12.52
C TYR A 454 -25.42 -3.45 13.69
N ALA A 455 -26.66 -3.96 13.66
CA ALA A 455 -27.20 -4.80 14.74
C ALA A 455 -26.82 -6.29 14.59
N GLY A 456 -26.10 -6.68 13.53
CA GLY A 456 -25.82 -8.07 13.21
C GLY A 456 -24.38 -8.35 12.81
N GLU A 457 -24.17 -9.49 12.16
CA GLU A 457 -22.90 -9.91 11.59
C GLU A 457 -23.10 -10.32 10.12
N ARG A 458 -22.04 -10.22 9.31
CA ARG A 458 -22.08 -10.62 7.90
C ARG A 458 -20.75 -11.18 7.41
N VAL A 459 -20.81 -11.93 6.31
CA VAL A 459 -19.64 -12.41 5.55
C VAL A 459 -19.71 -11.81 4.15
N ARG A 460 -18.86 -10.81 3.85
CA ARG A 460 -18.86 -10.10 2.56
C ARG A 460 -17.72 -10.53 1.64
N ASN A 461 -16.55 -10.82 2.20
CA ASN A 461 -15.35 -11.19 1.46
C ASN A 461 -14.79 -12.53 1.98
N LEU A 462 -14.53 -13.47 1.06
CA LEU A 462 -14.16 -14.85 1.40
C LEU A 462 -15.15 -15.39 2.44
N ASP A 463 -14.67 -16.00 3.52
CA ASP A 463 -15.50 -16.47 4.65
C ASP A 463 -15.18 -15.76 5.97
N VAL A 464 -14.70 -14.50 5.89
CA VAL A 464 -14.40 -13.66 7.05
C VAL A 464 -15.70 -13.12 7.63
N ARG A 465 -15.92 -13.33 8.93
CA ARG A 465 -17.06 -12.78 9.67
C ARG A 465 -16.75 -11.37 10.15
N GLU A 466 -17.63 -10.44 9.86
CA GLU A 466 -17.56 -9.03 10.24
C GLU A 466 -18.69 -8.70 11.22
N GLN A 467 -18.34 -8.12 12.37
CA GLN A 467 -19.32 -7.60 13.32
C GLN A 467 -19.78 -6.20 12.92
N GLY A 468 -21.08 -5.94 13.00
CA GLY A 468 -21.70 -4.68 12.62
C GLY A 468 -21.32 -3.52 13.54
N ASP A 469 -21.17 -3.76 14.85
CA ASP A 469 -21.02 -2.74 15.89
C ASP A 469 -19.57 -2.33 16.19
N SER A 470 -18.69 -2.41 15.19
CA SER A 470 -17.32 -1.90 15.29
C SER A 470 -17.27 -0.37 15.47
N TRP A 471 -16.18 0.14 16.06
CA TRP A 471 -16.03 1.58 16.29
C TRP A 471 -15.94 2.38 14.97
N GLN A 472 -15.39 1.78 13.90
CA GLN A 472 -15.38 2.35 12.56
C GLN A 472 -16.81 2.50 12.03
N ASN A 473 -17.65 1.47 12.19
CA ASN A 473 -19.05 1.51 11.78
C ASN A 473 -19.87 2.50 12.62
N SER A 474 -19.57 2.62 13.92
CA SER A 474 -20.16 3.67 14.75
C SER A 474 -19.78 5.06 14.23
N LEU A 475 -18.53 5.31 13.82
CA LEU A 475 -18.13 6.59 13.21
C LEU A 475 -18.90 6.87 11.91
N ALA A 476 -19.06 5.87 11.05
CA ALA A 476 -19.84 5.99 9.82
C ALA A 476 -21.31 6.34 10.10
N LEU A 477 -21.96 5.66 11.05
CA LEU A 477 -23.33 5.94 11.44
C LEU A 477 -23.49 7.30 12.12
N TYR A 478 -22.54 7.73 12.96
CA TYR A 478 -22.54 9.08 13.50
C TYR A 478 -22.54 10.12 12.38
N ARG A 479 -21.67 9.95 11.37
CA ARG A 479 -21.64 10.86 10.23
C ARG A 479 -22.97 10.83 9.49
N ALA A 480 -23.56 9.68 9.19
CA ALA A 480 -24.80 9.64 8.42
C ALA A 480 -26.04 10.12 9.19
N SER A 481 -26.13 9.85 10.49
CA SER A 481 -27.33 10.13 11.31
C SER A 481 -27.24 11.40 12.16
N GLY A 482 -26.03 11.86 12.49
CA GLY A 482 -25.79 12.90 13.49
C GLY A 482 -26.02 12.46 14.95
N GLU A 483 -26.34 11.19 15.20
CA GLU A 483 -26.68 10.71 16.54
C GLU A 483 -25.41 10.54 17.40
N ARG A 484 -25.31 11.33 18.48
CA ARG A 484 -24.12 11.39 19.34
C ARG A 484 -23.75 10.04 19.98
N ALA A 485 -24.73 9.17 20.23
CA ALA A 485 -24.51 7.85 20.81
C ALA A 485 -23.52 7.00 19.99
N TYR A 486 -23.55 7.13 18.65
CA TYR A 486 -22.61 6.44 17.78
C TYR A 486 -21.21 7.06 17.85
N LEU A 487 -21.07 8.39 17.98
CA LEU A 487 -19.75 9.01 18.17
C LEU A 487 -19.14 8.58 19.50
N ASP A 488 -19.94 8.56 20.57
CA ASP A 488 -19.45 8.13 21.87
C ASP A 488 -19.06 6.64 21.85
N ALA A 489 -19.76 5.80 21.08
CA ALA A 489 -19.37 4.40 20.84
C ALA A 489 -18.07 4.28 20.04
N ALA A 490 -17.91 5.08 18.98
CA ALA A 490 -16.69 5.13 18.18
C ALA A 490 -15.47 5.51 19.04
N VAL A 491 -15.59 6.57 19.85
CA VAL A 491 -14.50 7.03 20.73
C VAL A 491 -14.16 5.97 21.78
N ARG A 492 -15.15 5.37 22.45
CA ARG A 492 -14.90 4.30 23.43
C ARG A 492 -14.20 3.09 22.80
N GLY A 493 -14.69 2.60 21.66
CA GLY A 493 -14.09 1.46 20.98
C GLY A 493 -12.69 1.75 20.44
N ALA A 494 -12.45 2.97 19.95
CA ALA A 494 -11.11 3.40 19.55
C ALA A 494 -10.16 3.53 20.75
N ASP A 495 -10.60 4.04 21.90
CA ASP A 495 -9.79 4.09 23.11
C ASP A 495 -9.42 2.69 23.61
N ASP A 496 -10.33 1.73 23.50
CA ASP A 496 -10.07 0.31 23.81
C ASP A 496 -9.05 -0.27 22.83
N TYR A 497 -9.20 0.03 21.54
CA TYR A 497 -8.26 -0.34 20.49
C TYR A 497 -6.86 0.24 20.74
N LEU A 498 -6.74 1.53 21.11
CA LEU A 498 -5.44 2.14 21.44
C LEU A 498 -4.75 1.41 22.60
N ARG A 499 -5.50 1.05 23.65
CA ARG A 499 -4.94 0.33 24.80
C ARG A 499 -4.46 -1.08 24.44
N GLN A 500 -5.15 -1.77 23.54
CA GLN A 500 -4.87 -3.17 23.20
C GLN A 500 -3.87 -3.32 22.04
N ARG A 501 -3.93 -2.44 21.04
CA ARG A 501 -3.13 -2.53 19.81
C ARG A 501 -1.94 -1.60 19.78
N VAL A 502 -2.08 -0.36 20.28
CA VAL A 502 -1.05 0.70 20.11
C VAL A 502 -0.12 0.76 21.31
N ALA A 503 -0.69 0.77 22.53
CA ALA A 503 0.10 0.80 23.76
C ALA A 503 0.84 -0.51 24.07
N GLN A 504 0.54 -1.59 23.35
CA GLN A 504 1.12 -2.93 23.57
C GLN A 504 1.75 -3.44 22.26
N PRO A 505 3.09 -3.56 22.21
CA PRO A 505 3.78 -4.18 21.08
C PRO A 505 3.31 -5.63 20.88
N GLN A 506 3.05 -6.01 19.63
CA GLN A 506 2.61 -7.38 19.33
C GLN A 506 3.76 -8.37 19.48
N THR A 507 3.53 -9.42 20.28
CA THR A 507 4.47 -10.54 20.48
C THR A 507 4.17 -11.74 19.57
N GLY A 508 3.01 -11.75 18.92
CA GLY A 508 2.57 -12.80 18.01
C GLY A 508 1.90 -12.23 16.76
N PHE A 509 1.49 -13.11 15.85
CA PHE A 509 0.87 -12.71 14.59
C PHE A 509 -0.63 -12.44 14.71
N ALA A 510 -1.34 -13.14 15.60
CA ALA A 510 -2.76 -12.90 15.81
C ALA A 510 -3.01 -11.44 16.18
N GLY A 511 -3.96 -10.81 15.50
CA GLY A 511 -4.42 -9.47 15.81
C GLY A 511 -5.20 -9.41 17.13
N VAL A 512 -5.69 -8.21 17.46
CA VAL A 512 -6.32 -7.95 18.77
C VAL A 512 -7.57 -8.79 19.00
N HIS A 513 -8.28 -9.15 17.92
CA HIS A 513 -9.48 -9.97 17.97
C HIS A 513 -9.22 -11.42 17.51
N GLY A 514 -7.95 -11.84 17.44
CA GLY A 514 -7.54 -13.19 17.06
C GLY A 514 -7.46 -13.42 15.54
N GLU A 515 -7.60 -12.37 14.74
CA GLU A 515 -7.50 -12.42 13.29
C GLU A 515 -6.07 -12.70 12.82
N GLU A 516 -5.93 -13.52 11.77
CA GLU A 516 -4.64 -13.75 11.13
C GLU A 516 -4.36 -12.62 10.11
N PRO A 517 -3.28 -11.83 10.26
CA PRO A 517 -2.98 -10.75 9.34
C PRO A 517 -2.46 -11.30 8.02
N PHE A 518 -2.96 -10.72 6.93
CA PHE A 518 -2.55 -11.03 5.56
C PHE A 518 -1.96 -9.80 4.88
N PHE A 519 -2.72 -8.70 4.78
CA PHE A 519 -2.24 -7.45 4.19
C PHE A 519 -1.41 -6.63 5.16
N TRP A 520 -0.45 -5.83 4.66
CA TRP A 520 0.44 -5.02 5.51
C TRP A 520 -0.29 -4.03 6.43
N THR A 521 -1.43 -3.51 5.99
CA THR A 521 -2.30 -2.64 6.81
C THR A 521 -2.84 -3.36 8.05
N GLN A 522 -2.91 -4.70 8.05
CA GLN A 522 -3.33 -5.50 9.20
C GLN A 522 -2.16 -5.83 10.16
N PHE A 523 -0.92 -5.63 9.73
CA PHE A 523 0.26 -5.81 10.59
C PHE A 523 0.52 -4.59 11.48
N VAL A 524 -0.10 -3.45 11.19
CA VAL A 524 0.04 -2.17 11.91
C VAL A 524 -1.32 -1.71 12.46
N PRO A 525 -1.38 -0.72 13.36
CA PRO A 525 -2.65 -0.13 13.73
C PRO A 525 -3.36 0.55 12.52
N ASP A 526 -4.69 0.64 12.56
CA ASP A 526 -5.54 1.16 11.47
C ASP A 526 -5.43 2.69 11.33
N PHE A 527 -4.34 3.14 10.70
CA PHE A 527 -4.00 4.56 10.57
C PHE A 527 -5.03 5.35 9.77
N ALA A 528 -5.72 4.73 8.80
CA ALA A 528 -6.76 5.41 8.02
C ALA A 528 -7.97 5.74 8.91
N SER A 529 -8.54 4.74 9.58
CA SER A 529 -9.71 4.95 10.44
C SER A 529 -9.40 5.84 11.66
N LEU A 530 -8.18 5.74 12.22
CA LEU A 530 -7.72 6.64 13.29
C LEU A 530 -7.62 8.10 12.82
N THR A 531 -7.16 8.33 11.59
CA THR A 531 -7.13 9.67 10.98
C THR A 531 -8.54 10.22 10.77
N GLU A 532 -9.46 9.38 10.29
CA GLU A 532 -10.88 9.74 10.10
C GLU A 532 -11.56 10.11 11.43
N LEU A 533 -11.21 9.42 12.52
CA LEU A 533 -11.70 9.73 13.86
C LEU A 533 -11.09 11.01 14.44
N TYR A 534 -9.78 11.24 14.22
CA TYR A 534 -9.14 12.52 14.56
C TYR A 534 -9.85 13.69 13.86
N GLN A 535 -10.15 13.57 12.56
CA GLN A 535 -10.85 14.63 11.83
C GLN A 535 -12.27 14.88 12.35
N ALA A 536 -12.95 13.85 12.86
CA ALA A 536 -14.29 13.97 13.41
C ALA A 536 -14.34 14.54 14.84
N THR A 537 -13.23 14.44 15.60
CA THR A 537 -13.18 14.75 17.04
C THR A 537 -12.23 15.88 17.42
N GLY A 538 -11.16 16.09 16.65
CA GLY A 538 -10.03 16.95 16.98
C GLY A 538 -9.08 16.37 18.05
N GLU A 539 -9.28 15.12 18.49
CA GLU A 539 -8.53 14.54 19.61
C GLU A 539 -7.17 13.98 19.15
N THR A 540 -6.07 14.66 19.54
CA THR A 540 -4.73 14.41 19.00
C THR A 540 -4.20 13.00 19.24
N ARG A 541 -4.65 12.29 20.29
CA ARG A 541 -4.22 10.90 20.56
C ARG A 541 -4.51 9.95 19.39
N PHE A 542 -5.57 10.21 18.62
CA PHE A 542 -5.88 9.40 17.44
C PHE A 542 -4.91 9.70 16.28
N LEU A 543 -4.53 10.97 16.11
CA LEU A 543 -3.51 11.37 15.12
C LEU A 543 -2.12 10.82 15.48
N GLU A 544 -1.72 10.90 16.75
CA GLU A 544 -0.46 10.36 17.26
C GLU A 544 -0.36 8.84 16.99
N ALA A 545 -1.45 8.11 17.26
CA ALA A 545 -1.52 6.67 16.97
C ALA A 545 -1.49 6.37 15.47
N ALA A 546 -2.18 7.17 14.64
CA ALA A 546 -2.14 7.04 13.19
C ALA A 546 -0.73 7.30 12.64
N HIS A 547 -0.01 8.29 13.18
CA HIS A 547 1.36 8.60 12.81
C HIS A 547 2.34 7.48 13.15
N GLN A 548 2.28 6.94 14.38
CA GLN A 548 3.09 5.79 14.77
C GLN A 548 2.85 4.57 13.85
N ALA A 549 1.58 4.31 13.53
CA ALA A 549 1.18 3.23 12.65
C ALA A 549 1.67 3.42 11.21
N ALA A 550 1.53 4.64 10.66
CA ALA A 550 2.06 5.03 9.36
C ALA A 550 3.58 4.85 9.27
N ARG A 551 4.32 5.27 10.32
CA ARG A 551 5.79 5.07 10.43
C ARG A 551 6.22 3.62 10.56
N THR A 552 5.35 2.77 11.11
CA THR A 552 5.60 1.33 11.14
C THR A 552 5.29 0.72 9.77
N PHE A 553 4.24 1.18 9.08
CA PHE A 553 3.86 0.71 7.76
C PHE A 553 4.96 0.95 6.71
N THR A 554 5.69 2.07 6.79
CA THR A 554 6.80 2.32 5.87
C THR A 554 7.85 1.21 5.88
N GLN A 555 7.95 0.40 6.94
CA GLN A 555 8.90 -0.72 6.99
C GLN A 555 8.62 -1.83 5.95
N PHE A 556 7.43 -1.84 5.33
CA PHE A 556 7.07 -2.73 4.22
C PHE A 556 7.36 -2.14 2.83
N VAL A 557 7.76 -0.87 2.75
CA VAL A 557 8.04 -0.16 1.49
C VAL A 557 9.48 -0.41 1.04
N TRP A 558 9.70 -0.69 -0.24
CA TRP A 558 11.05 -0.87 -0.79
C TRP A 558 11.85 0.43 -0.74
N PHE A 559 13.06 0.37 -0.16
CA PHE A 559 14.09 1.42 -0.15
C PHE A 559 15.44 0.93 -0.68
N ALA A 560 15.55 -0.36 -1.00
CA ALA A 560 16.72 -0.99 -1.57
C ALA A 560 16.28 -1.93 -2.72
N PRO A 561 17.10 -2.10 -3.77
CA PRO A 561 18.48 -1.59 -3.95
C PRO A 561 18.60 -0.06 -4.13
N ALA A 562 19.81 0.47 -3.96
CA ALA A 562 20.09 1.88 -4.24
C ALA A 562 19.90 2.17 -5.75
N ILE A 563 19.23 3.26 -6.07
CA ILE A 563 18.99 3.66 -7.46
C ILE A 563 20.29 4.30 -8.00
N PRO A 564 20.85 3.80 -9.11
CA PRO A 564 22.04 4.40 -9.71
C PRO A 564 21.70 5.69 -10.44
N ASP A 565 22.65 6.63 -10.45
CA ASP A 565 22.60 7.80 -11.34
C ASP A 565 22.84 7.35 -12.78
N GLY A 566 21.80 7.42 -13.62
CA GLY A 566 21.91 7.15 -15.06
C GLY A 566 20.79 6.29 -15.62
N GLU A 567 21.06 5.72 -16.79
CA GLU A 567 20.12 4.95 -17.60
C GLU A 567 20.28 3.43 -17.39
N VAL A 568 19.20 2.68 -17.59
CA VAL A 568 19.19 1.21 -17.70
C VAL A 568 18.64 0.78 -19.06
N VAL A 569 19.24 -0.26 -19.65
CA VAL A 569 18.77 -0.84 -20.92
C VAL A 569 17.72 -1.91 -20.62
N VAL A 570 16.54 -1.78 -21.22
CA VAL A 570 15.41 -2.69 -21.03
C VAL A 570 14.92 -3.29 -22.34
N ASN A 571 14.06 -4.31 -22.25
CA ASN A 571 13.47 -5.03 -23.39
C ASN A 571 14.53 -5.62 -24.34
N GLN A 572 15.67 -6.04 -23.78
CA GLN A 572 16.82 -6.53 -24.53
C GLN A 572 16.43 -7.65 -25.50
N GLY A 573 16.94 -7.55 -26.74
CA GLY A 573 16.61 -8.51 -27.80
C GLY A 573 15.21 -8.34 -28.39
N GLY A 574 14.57 -7.18 -28.19
CA GLY A 574 13.31 -6.83 -28.85
C GLY A 574 12.05 -7.40 -28.19
N MET A 575 12.12 -7.77 -26.90
CA MET A 575 11.06 -8.54 -26.24
C MET A 575 10.80 -8.08 -24.78
N ALA A 576 9.54 -7.83 -24.44
CA ALA A 576 9.11 -7.48 -23.09
C ALA A 576 9.30 -8.66 -22.12
N PRO A 577 9.47 -8.45 -20.80
CA PRO A 577 9.49 -9.55 -19.83
C PRO A 577 8.19 -10.38 -19.87
N LEU A 578 8.28 -11.70 -19.68
CA LEU A 578 7.11 -12.57 -19.52
C LEU A 578 7.00 -13.02 -18.06
N TYR A 579 5.95 -12.58 -17.38
CA TYR A 579 5.68 -12.98 -16.01
C TYR A 579 5.29 -14.47 -15.95
N GLY A 580 5.96 -15.24 -15.08
CA GLY A 580 5.78 -16.70 -14.98
C GLY A 580 4.34 -17.14 -14.72
N TYR A 581 3.57 -16.38 -13.93
CA TYR A 581 2.15 -16.63 -13.73
C TYR A 581 1.37 -16.57 -15.05
N LEU A 582 1.56 -15.50 -15.84
CA LEU A 582 0.91 -15.32 -17.13
C LEU A 582 1.35 -16.39 -18.14
N ALA A 583 2.63 -16.76 -18.14
CA ALA A 583 3.13 -17.88 -18.95
C ALA A 583 2.37 -19.17 -18.63
N SER A 584 2.16 -19.48 -17.36
CA SER A 584 1.39 -20.66 -16.92
C SER A 584 -0.09 -20.62 -17.38
N LYS A 585 -0.61 -19.43 -17.68
CA LYS A 585 -1.97 -19.19 -18.19
C LYS A 585 -2.03 -19.07 -19.72
N GLY A 586 -0.94 -19.39 -20.42
CA GLY A 586 -0.86 -19.41 -21.89
C GLY A 586 -0.66 -18.05 -22.55
N HIS A 587 -0.22 -17.02 -21.80
CA HIS A 587 0.09 -15.72 -22.38
C HIS A 587 1.39 -15.79 -23.19
N GLN A 588 1.48 -14.99 -24.25
CA GLN A 588 2.67 -14.90 -25.09
C GLN A 588 3.52 -13.69 -24.72
N ARG A 589 4.83 -13.80 -24.91
CA ARG A 589 5.76 -12.69 -24.70
C ARG A 589 5.52 -11.59 -25.75
N MET A 590 5.44 -10.34 -25.32
CA MET A 590 5.23 -9.21 -26.23
C MET A 590 6.52 -8.81 -26.94
N GLN A 591 6.42 -8.37 -28.19
CA GLN A 591 7.48 -7.61 -28.85
C GLN A 591 7.57 -6.22 -28.23
N ALA A 592 8.79 -5.74 -28.04
CA ALA A 592 9.09 -4.46 -27.42
C ALA A 592 10.42 -3.94 -27.94
N LEU A 593 10.52 -2.65 -28.28
CA LEU A 593 11.80 -2.10 -28.68
C LEU A 593 12.77 -2.11 -27.49
N GLU A 594 14.02 -2.50 -27.75
CA GLU A 594 15.11 -2.29 -26.81
C GLU A 594 15.32 -0.78 -26.68
N GLU A 595 15.33 -0.28 -25.45
CA GLU A 595 15.46 1.14 -25.17
C GLU A 595 16.19 1.38 -23.83
N SER A 596 16.70 2.59 -23.67
CA SER A 596 17.28 3.08 -22.41
C SER A 596 16.28 3.98 -21.69
N ALA A 597 16.20 3.85 -20.38
CA ALA A 597 15.38 4.71 -19.53
C ALA A 597 16.12 5.08 -18.23
N PRO A 598 15.85 6.27 -17.64
CA PRO A 598 16.41 6.63 -16.35
C PRO A 598 16.08 5.58 -15.29
N ALA A 599 17.08 5.14 -14.52
CA ALA A 599 16.93 4.06 -13.56
C ALA A 599 15.82 4.33 -12.52
N TRP A 600 15.71 5.59 -12.07
CA TRP A 600 14.71 6.00 -11.09
C TRP A 600 13.27 5.79 -11.59
N ARG A 601 13.03 5.92 -12.91
CA ARG A 601 11.69 5.80 -13.50
C ARG A 601 11.15 4.39 -13.35
N LEU A 602 12.02 3.40 -13.58
CA LEU A 602 11.69 1.97 -13.54
C LEU A 602 11.90 1.34 -12.15
N SER A 603 12.18 2.16 -11.15
CA SER A 603 12.42 1.73 -9.78
C SER A 603 11.13 1.35 -9.04
N GLU A 604 11.18 0.22 -8.35
CA GLU A 604 10.18 -0.28 -7.40
C GLU A 604 10.20 0.43 -6.04
N ILE A 605 11.26 1.21 -5.77
CA ILE A 605 11.42 1.98 -4.54
C ILE A 605 10.21 2.91 -4.35
N GLY A 606 9.68 2.95 -3.12
CA GLY A 606 8.43 3.63 -2.78
C GLY A 606 7.16 2.78 -2.94
N LEU A 607 7.24 1.53 -3.40
CA LEU A 607 6.11 0.59 -3.42
C LEU A 607 6.27 -0.49 -2.36
N THR A 608 5.20 -1.24 -2.09
CA THR A 608 5.23 -2.43 -1.22
C THR A 608 5.00 -3.70 -2.04
N PRO A 609 5.40 -4.89 -1.56
CA PRO A 609 4.70 -6.12 -1.94
C PRO A 609 3.23 -6.02 -1.48
N GLU A 610 2.37 -6.95 -1.89
CA GLU A 610 0.94 -6.86 -1.55
C GLU A 610 0.66 -7.29 -0.11
N SER A 611 1.19 -8.44 0.30
CA SER A 611 0.80 -9.11 1.54
C SER A 611 1.87 -10.08 2.03
N SER A 612 1.72 -10.61 3.25
CA SER A 612 2.60 -11.63 3.81
C SER A 612 2.67 -12.87 2.92
N GLY A 613 1.54 -13.34 2.39
CA GLY A 613 1.47 -14.58 1.59
C GLY A 613 1.97 -14.42 0.15
N THR A 614 1.85 -13.21 -0.43
CA THR A 614 2.25 -12.93 -1.83
C THR A 614 3.60 -12.19 -1.94
N SER A 615 4.28 -11.95 -0.82
CA SER A 615 5.65 -11.38 -0.75
C SER A 615 6.78 -12.35 -1.14
N THR A 616 6.46 -13.31 -2.03
CA THR A 616 7.35 -14.37 -2.51
C THR A 616 8.28 -13.91 -3.64
N GLY A 617 8.20 -12.62 -4.02
CA GLY A 617 9.11 -11.95 -4.95
C GLY A 617 9.35 -10.50 -4.53
N HIS A 618 10.24 -9.81 -5.24
CA HIS A 618 10.52 -8.38 -5.05
C HIS A 618 9.45 -7.52 -5.75
N ARG A 619 8.19 -7.72 -5.32
CA ARG A 619 7.00 -7.16 -5.96
C ARG A 619 6.80 -5.71 -5.53
N GLY A 620 6.69 -4.78 -6.47
CA GLY A 620 6.24 -3.41 -6.23
C GLY A 620 4.82 -3.22 -6.74
N ILE A 621 3.83 -3.14 -5.85
CA ILE A 621 2.41 -3.02 -6.17
C ILE A 621 2.04 -1.57 -6.48
N PHE A 622 1.41 -1.32 -7.64
CA PHE A 622 1.01 0.04 -8.03
C PHE A 622 -0.22 0.57 -7.28
N MET A 623 -1.00 -0.31 -6.65
CA MET A 623 -2.14 0.05 -5.79
C MET A 623 -1.65 0.62 -4.45
N SER A 624 -1.14 1.85 -4.48
CA SER A 624 -0.63 2.55 -3.30
C SER A 624 -1.72 3.36 -2.61
N ASN A 625 -2.88 2.75 -2.33
CA ASN A 625 -4.03 3.42 -1.69
C ASN A 625 -3.72 4.02 -0.31
N TRP A 626 -2.63 3.56 0.32
CA TRP A 626 -2.07 4.13 1.54
C TRP A 626 -1.39 5.49 1.33
N ALA A 627 -1.01 5.87 0.10
CA ALA A 627 -0.21 7.07 -0.16
C ALA A 627 -0.91 8.38 0.17
N PRO A 628 -2.19 8.61 -0.19
CA PRO A 628 -2.92 9.81 0.25
C PRO A 628 -2.98 9.91 1.78
N TRP A 629 -3.12 8.78 2.49
CA TRP A 629 -3.11 8.75 3.96
C TRP A 629 -1.75 9.12 4.53
N LEU A 630 -0.65 8.58 3.99
CA LEU A 630 0.70 8.95 4.43
C LEU A 630 1.01 10.42 4.17
N LEU A 631 0.59 10.96 3.02
CA LEU A 631 0.73 12.39 2.71
C LEU A 631 -0.04 13.24 3.73
N ARG A 632 -1.30 12.91 3.99
CA ARG A 632 -2.17 13.61 4.94
C ARG A 632 -1.63 13.57 6.37
N ILE A 633 -1.28 12.38 6.86
CA ILE A 633 -0.72 12.19 8.20
C ILE A 633 0.62 12.93 8.30
N GLY A 634 1.50 12.76 7.31
CA GLY A 634 2.81 13.42 7.27
C GLY A 634 2.71 14.94 7.27
N THR A 635 1.70 15.52 6.62
CA THR A 635 1.42 16.97 6.72
C THR A 635 0.93 17.36 8.10
N LEU A 636 -0.05 16.63 8.65
CA LEU A 636 -0.64 16.91 9.97
C LEU A 636 0.38 16.78 11.12
N THR A 637 1.44 16.00 10.94
CA THR A 637 2.48 15.76 11.96
C THR A 637 3.86 16.31 11.57
N ASP A 638 3.96 17.07 10.48
CA ASP A 638 5.22 17.57 9.90
C ASP A 638 6.30 16.49 9.67
N ASP A 639 5.90 15.28 9.28
CA ASP A 639 6.80 14.17 8.96
C ASP A 639 7.16 14.17 7.47
N ALA A 640 8.38 14.61 7.14
CA ALA A 640 8.87 14.63 5.76
C ALA A 640 9.08 13.24 5.15
N PHE A 641 9.40 12.23 5.96
CA PHE A 641 9.59 10.86 5.44
C PHE A 641 8.30 10.26 4.94
N LEU A 642 7.19 10.45 5.67
CA LEU A 642 5.89 9.99 5.19
C LEU A 642 5.47 10.68 3.90
N ARG A 643 5.73 12.00 3.77
CA ARG A 643 5.46 12.78 2.56
C ARG A 643 6.29 12.28 1.37
N ASP A 644 7.59 12.07 1.55
CA ASP A 644 8.50 11.55 0.52
C ASP A 644 8.11 10.14 0.06
N VAL A 645 7.72 9.27 1.00
CA VAL A 645 7.26 7.90 0.71
C VAL A 645 5.96 7.91 -0.09
N ALA A 646 4.97 8.70 0.36
CA ALA A 646 3.70 8.87 -0.35
C ALA A 646 3.95 9.31 -1.80
N ARG A 647 4.78 10.33 -1.97
CA ARG A 647 5.13 10.89 -3.27
C ARG A 647 5.85 9.90 -4.17
N SER A 648 6.86 9.20 -3.64
CA SER A 648 7.58 8.18 -4.41
C SER A 648 6.66 7.06 -4.92
N SER A 649 5.57 6.76 -4.21
CA SER A 649 4.65 5.70 -4.63
C SER A 649 3.76 6.06 -5.84
N ILE A 650 3.56 7.35 -6.13
CA ILE A 650 2.58 7.82 -7.15
C ILE A 650 3.25 8.46 -8.37
N ILE A 651 4.18 9.37 -8.17
CA ILE A 651 4.61 10.32 -9.20
C ILE A 651 5.40 9.66 -10.35
N GLY A 652 5.09 10.02 -11.59
CA GLY A 652 5.90 9.68 -12.77
C GLY A 652 6.00 8.19 -13.13
N ARG A 653 5.10 7.33 -12.66
CA ARG A 653 5.23 5.86 -12.82
C ARG A 653 4.64 5.27 -14.10
N TYR A 654 3.53 5.81 -14.59
CA TYR A 654 2.77 5.21 -15.70
C TYR A 654 1.85 6.24 -16.37
N ARG A 655 1.49 5.99 -17.64
CA ARG A 655 0.63 6.87 -18.44
C ARG A 655 -0.83 6.41 -18.49
N ASN A 656 -1.13 5.17 -18.10
CA ASN A 656 -2.47 4.56 -18.04
C ASN A 656 -2.43 3.43 -16.98
N PHE A 657 -3.50 2.61 -16.87
CA PHE A 657 -3.56 1.49 -15.93
C PHE A 657 -2.43 0.48 -16.22
N PRO A 658 -1.45 0.33 -15.31
CA PRO A 658 -0.22 -0.42 -15.60
C PRO A 658 -0.35 -1.92 -15.35
N GLY A 659 -1.54 -2.41 -15.01
CA GLY A 659 -1.71 -3.69 -14.33
C GLY A 659 -1.30 -3.58 -12.85
N TYR A 660 -0.97 -4.70 -12.22
CA TYR A 660 -0.88 -4.74 -10.76
C TYR A 660 0.50 -4.42 -10.15
N HIS A 661 1.61 -4.85 -10.78
CA HIS A 661 2.90 -4.88 -10.08
C HIS A 661 4.16 -4.85 -10.96
N ILE A 662 5.26 -4.31 -10.45
CA ILE A 662 6.63 -4.67 -10.89
C ILE A 662 6.99 -6.01 -10.20
N ASN A 663 7.51 -7.02 -10.92
CA ASN A 663 7.83 -8.33 -10.31
C ASN A 663 8.89 -9.15 -11.07
N THR A 664 8.92 -9.08 -12.40
CA THR A 664 9.76 -9.98 -13.22
C THR A 664 11.11 -9.36 -13.58
N ALA A 665 11.07 -8.18 -14.18
CA ALA A 665 12.24 -7.41 -14.60
C ALA A 665 11.82 -5.95 -14.83
N ARG A 666 12.80 -5.05 -14.93
CA ARG A 666 12.55 -3.66 -15.29
C ARG A 666 12.21 -3.55 -16.78
N THR A 667 11.19 -2.76 -17.07
CA THR A 667 10.67 -2.56 -18.42
C THR A 667 9.83 -1.30 -18.47
N THR A 668 9.85 -0.63 -19.61
CA THR A 668 9.04 0.53 -20.00
C THR A 668 7.67 0.15 -20.57
N ILE A 669 7.32 -1.14 -20.62
CA ILE A 669 6.11 -1.58 -21.31
C ILE A 669 4.84 -1.24 -20.53
N TYR A 670 4.85 -1.39 -19.20
CA TYR A 670 3.68 -1.08 -18.38
C TYR A 670 3.38 0.42 -18.28
N GLU A 671 4.38 1.28 -18.54
CA GLU A 671 4.21 2.73 -18.48
C GLU A 671 3.52 3.30 -19.73
N GLN A 672 3.39 2.54 -20.82
CA GLN A 672 2.83 3.04 -22.09
C GLN A 672 1.31 3.26 -22.02
N ALA A 673 0.84 4.30 -22.71
CA ALA A 673 -0.56 4.69 -22.67
C ALA A 673 -1.51 3.66 -23.31
N ASP A 674 -1.04 2.92 -24.30
CA ASP A 674 -1.78 1.87 -25.01
C ASP A 674 -1.57 0.48 -24.39
N TYR A 675 -0.75 0.36 -23.33
CA TYR A 675 -0.48 -0.90 -22.66
C TYR A 675 -1.75 -1.70 -22.29
N PRO A 676 -2.76 -1.11 -21.62
CA PRO A 676 -3.96 -1.83 -21.26
C PRO A 676 -5.00 -1.97 -22.39
N LEU A 677 -4.80 -1.34 -23.55
CA LEU A 677 -5.78 -1.25 -24.64
C LEU A 677 -5.68 -2.43 -25.63
N ARG A 678 -5.68 -3.65 -25.09
CA ARG A 678 -5.55 -4.88 -25.88
C ARG A 678 -6.22 -6.06 -25.20
N ASP A 679 -6.33 -7.16 -25.92
CA ASP A 679 -6.84 -8.41 -25.36
C ASP A 679 -5.99 -8.83 -24.14
N PRO A 680 -6.61 -9.24 -23.01
CA PRO A 680 -5.88 -9.62 -21.81
C PRO A 680 -4.84 -10.72 -22.03
N LYS A 681 -5.05 -11.65 -22.97
CA LYS A 681 -4.09 -12.72 -23.31
C LYS A 681 -2.86 -12.22 -24.07
N ALA A 682 -2.90 -11.01 -24.61
CA ALA A 682 -1.77 -10.36 -25.27
C ALA A 682 -0.82 -9.63 -24.28
N LEU A 683 -1.16 -9.58 -22.98
CA LEU A 683 -0.35 -8.94 -21.94
C LEU A 683 0.65 -9.93 -21.35
N SER A 684 1.93 -9.52 -21.26
CA SER A 684 3.03 -10.39 -20.78
C SER A 684 3.72 -9.94 -19.50
N VAL A 685 3.61 -8.67 -19.12
CA VAL A 685 4.41 -8.06 -18.05
C VAL A 685 3.74 -8.12 -16.67
N ASN A 686 2.46 -7.75 -16.57
CA ASN A 686 1.73 -7.59 -15.30
C ASN A 686 0.43 -8.40 -15.32
N SER A 687 -0.01 -8.89 -14.15
CA SER A 687 -1.38 -9.36 -13.96
C SER A 687 -2.38 -8.19 -13.97
N PHE A 688 -3.60 -8.46 -14.38
CA PHE A 688 -4.70 -7.49 -14.42
C PHE A 688 -5.85 -7.99 -13.57
N HIS A 689 -6.24 -7.21 -12.57
CA HIS A 689 -7.44 -7.41 -11.76
C HIS A 689 -8.40 -6.26 -12.10
N PHE A 690 -9.43 -6.53 -12.91
CA PHE A 690 -10.27 -5.49 -13.53
C PHE A 690 -11.14 -4.72 -12.53
N ASN A 691 -11.36 -5.29 -11.36
CA ASN A 691 -11.95 -4.66 -10.18
C ASN A 691 -11.05 -3.59 -9.53
N HIS A 692 -9.75 -3.50 -9.88
CA HIS A 692 -8.82 -2.49 -9.33
C HIS A 692 -8.77 -1.18 -10.12
N ILE A 693 -9.41 -1.11 -11.30
CA ILE A 693 -9.34 0.06 -12.20
C ILE A 693 -9.92 1.30 -11.52
N TRP A 694 -11.16 1.21 -11.04
CA TRP A 694 -11.85 2.32 -10.35
C TRP A 694 -11.16 2.69 -9.02
N PRO A 695 -10.77 1.75 -8.15
CA PRO A 695 -9.98 2.09 -6.96
C PRO A 695 -8.65 2.79 -7.23
N MET A 696 -7.95 2.47 -8.33
CA MET A 696 -6.73 3.17 -8.73
C MET A 696 -7.04 4.59 -9.19
N ALA A 697 -8.11 4.79 -9.96
CA ALA A 697 -8.53 6.12 -10.39
C ALA A 697 -8.94 7.00 -9.18
N SER A 698 -9.73 6.47 -8.23
CA SER A 698 -10.05 7.21 -6.99
C SER A 698 -8.79 7.47 -6.15
N MET A 699 -7.82 6.56 -6.10
CA MET A 699 -6.55 6.76 -5.39
C MET A 699 -5.76 7.95 -5.97
N LEU A 700 -5.68 8.08 -7.30
CA LEU A 700 -5.01 9.20 -7.94
C LEU A 700 -5.77 10.52 -7.72
N LEU A 701 -7.10 10.48 -7.75
CA LEU A 701 -7.93 11.64 -7.40
C LEU A 701 -7.70 12.08 -5.95
N ASP A 702 -7.72 11.15 -4.99
CA ASP A 702 -7.47 11.43 -3.58
C ASP A 702 -6.06 11.98 -3.36
N TYR A 703 -5.05 11.43 -4.04
CA TYR A 703 -3.70 11.98 -3.99
C TYR A 703 -3.65 13.42 -4.50
N LEU A 704 -4.24 13.73 -5.66
CA LEU A 704 -4.28 15.09 -6.22
C LEU A 704 -4.94 16.09 -5.27
N VAL A 705 -6.07 15.72 -4.68
CA VAL A 705 -6.80 16.59 -3.74
C VAL A 705 -6.01 16.78 -2.44
N THR A 706 -5.38 15.70 -1.94
CA THR A 706 -4.55 15.76 -0.72
C THR A 706 -3.28 16.57 -0.93
N ASP A 707 -2.67 16.51 -2.11
CA ASP A 707 -1.50 17.31 -2.45
C ASP A 707 -1.85 18.81 -2.53
N ALA A 708 -3.01 19.15 -3.09
CA ALA A 708 -3.52 20.52 -3.08
C ALA A 708 -3.82 21.04 -1.66
N ASP A 709 -4.46 20.24 -0.80
CA ASP A 709 -4.70 20.59 0.61
C ASP A 709 -3.37 20.78 1.37
N THR A 710 -2.42 19.87 1.16
CA THR A 710 -1.10 19.90 1.80
C THR A 710 -0.29 21.13 1.40
N ARG A 711 -0.15 21.38 0.09
CA ARG A 711 0.68 22.50 -0.41
C ARG A 711 0.08 23.87 -0.12
N SER A 712 -1.24 23.95 0.02
CA SER A 712 -1.95 25.19 0.36
C SER A 712 -2.16 25.39 1.87
N ASP A 713 -1.67 24.44 2.70
CA ASP A 713 -1.84 24.46 4.15
C ASP A 713 -3.34 24.62 4.53
N GLY A 714 -4.18 23.77 3.90
CA GLY A 714 -5.62 23.71 4.14
C GLY A 714 -6.46 24.85 3.55
N ARG A 715 -5.87 25.78 2.79
CA ARG A 715 -6.61 26.84 2.09
C ARG A 715 -7.43 26.30 0.93
N ILE A 716 -7.01 25.20 0.32
CA ILE A 716 -7.79 24.45 -0.67
C ILE A 716 -8.21 23.14 0.00
N ARG A 717 -9.50 22.98 0.28
CA ARG A 717 -10.00 21.82 1.02
C ARG A 717 -11.36 21.39 0.53
N PHE A 718 -11.50 20.11 0.18
CA PHE A 718 -12.78 19.52 -0.23
C PHE A 718 -13.23 18.45 0.77
N PRO A 719 -14.48 18.50 1.27
CA PRO A 719 -14.99 17.46 2.15
C PRO A 719 -15.10 16.12 1.42
N ALA A 720 -14.58 15.04 2.01
CA ALA A 720 -14.67 13.69 1.44
C ALA A 720 -15.51 12.67 2.26
N GLU A 721 -16.04 11.65 1.60
CA GLU A 721 -16.56 10.44 2.26
C GLU A 721 -15.50 9.34 2.26
N PHE A 722 -15.57 8.42 3.22
CA PHE A 722 -14.61 7.31 3.31
C PHE A 722 -15.01 6.15 2.40
N ILE A 723 -14.10 5.71 1.54
CA ILE A 723 -14.20 4.45 0.81
C ILE A 723 -13.44 3.39 1.61
N GLU A 724 -14.16 2.49 2.26
CA GLU A 724 -13.56 1.37 2.99
C GLU A 724 -12.95 0.33 2.04
N GLY A 725 -13.68 -0.03 0.98
CA GLY A 725 -13.29 -1.11 0.07
C GLY A 725 -13.10 -2.45 0.80
N TYR A 726 -12.37 -3.38 0.18
CA TYR A 726 -11.84 -4.57 0.88
C TYR A 726 -10.32 -4.57 0.77
N ALA A 727 -9.67 -5.41 1.59
CA ALA A 727 -8.22 -5.47 1.70
C ALA A 727 -7.66 -4.10 2.14
N TYR A 728 -6.84 -3.47 1.30
CA TYR A 728 -6.18 -2.19 1.56
C TYR A 728 -6.63 -1.08 0.61
N LEU A 729 -7.70 -1.30 -0.18
CA LEU A 729 -8.18 -0.40 -1.23
C LEU A 729 -9.01 0.78 -0.67
N GLN A 730 -8.46 1.45 0.33
CA GLN A 730 -9.09 2.53 1.09
C GLN A 730 -8.71 3.90 0.54
N ASN A 731 -9.70 4.74 0.19
CA ASN A 731 -9.50 6.09 -0.33
C ASN A 731 -10.53 7.07 0.27
N GLN A 732 -10.37 8.36 -0.02
CA GLN A 732 -11.43 9.35 0.13
C GLN A 732 -12.19 9.61 -1.19
N ALA A 733 -13.52 9.75 -1.11
CA ALA A 733 -14.44 10.05 -2.22
C ALA A 733 -14.90 11.52 -2.22
N TYR A 734 -14.87 12.17 -3.37
CA TYR A 734 -15.11 13.62 -3.50
C TYR A 734 -16.25 13.98 -4.48
N GLY A 735 -16.49 15.28 -4.68
CA GLY A 735 -17.38 15.82 -5.73
C GLY A 735 -18.84 16.09 -5.33
N GLY A 736 -19.32 15.55 -4.20
CA GLY A 736 -20.73 15.69 -3.78
C GLY A 736 -21.03 16.89 -2.85
N ARG A 737 -20.02 17.62 -2.38
CA ARG A 737 -20.16 18.64 -1.32
C ARG A 737 -19.31 19.88 -1.59
N VAL A 738 -19.75 20.99 -1.00
CA VAL A 738 -19.08 22.29 -1.07
C VAL A 738 -17.89 22.28 -0.12
N GLY A 739 -16.74 22.71 -0.62
CA GLY A 739 -15.50 22.93 0.11
C GLY A 739 -15.06 24.38 0.02
N ARG A 740 -13.76 24.58 0.24
CA ARG A 740 -13.09 25.87 0.30
C ARG A 740 -11.99 25.98 -0.73
N PHE A 741 -11.87 27.15 -1.34
CA PHE A 741 -10.74 27.54 -2.17
C PHE A 741 -10.28 28.95 -1.78
N TYR A 742 -9.24 29.04 -0.94
CA TYR A 742 -8.82 30.26 -0.25
C TYR A 742 -9.98 30.93 0.48
N ASP A 743 -10.32 32.18 0.13
CA ASP A 743 -11.38 32.96 0.76
C ASP A 743 -12.78 32.60 0.24
N HIS A 744 -12.90 31.57 -0.60
CA HIS A 744 -14.15 31.12 -1.20
C HIS A 744 -14.67 29.82 -0.57
N ASP A 745 -15.73 29.92 0.24
CA ASP A 745 -16.43 28.78 0.86
C ASP A 745 -17.55 28.19 -0.03
N ASP A 746 -17.51 28.45 -1.35
CA ASP A 746 -18.51 28.01 -2.32
C ASP A 746 -17.95 27.05 -3.38
N ALA A 747 -16.74 26.51 -3.17
CA ALA A 747 -16.02 25.72 -4.16
C ALA A 747 -16.50 24.26 -4.21
N VAL A 748 -16.81 23.75 -5.39
CA VAL A 748 -17.16 22.34 -5.63
C VAL A 748 -16.13 21.74 -6.56
N LEU A 749 -15.45 20.68 -6.12
CA LEU A 749 -14.44 19.97 -6.92
C LEU A 749 -15.05 19.52 -8.25
N TRP A 750 -14.45 19.93 -9.37
CA TRP A 750 -15.01 19.76 -10.70
C TRP A 750 -13.88 19.78 -11.74
N MET A 751 -13.56 18.61 -12.26
CA MET A 751 -12.47 18.36 -13.22
C MET A 751 -12.95 17.50 -14.40
N PRO A 752 -13.87 18.00 -15.25
CA PRO A 752 -14.18 17.35 -16.51
C PRO A 752 -12.94 17.11 -17.35
N LYS A 753 -12.94 15.99 -18.06
CA LYS A 753 -11.85 15.60 -18.96
C LYS A 753 -11.54 16.71 -19.95
N GLY A 754 -10.26 17.08 -20.04
CA GLY A 754 -9.77 18.09 -20.98
C GLY A 754 -10.04 19.55 -20.59
N LEU A 755 -10.69 19.83 -19.45
CA LEU A 755 -10.98 21.19 -18.99
C LEU A 755 -9.73 22.06 -18.91
N VAL A 756 -8.65 21.53 -18.31
CA VAL A 756 -7.38 22.25 -18.10
C VAL A 756 -6.25 21.47 -18.76
N GLN A 757 -5.46 22.15 -19.59
CA GLN A 757 -4.34 21.56 -20.32
C GLN A 757 -3.10 22.45 -20.15
N PRO A 758 -2.30 22.23 -19.10
CA PRO A 758 -0.96 22.78 -19.00
C PRO A 758 -0.05 22.19 -20.10
N GLU A 759 0.81 22.99 -20.71
CA GLU A 759 1.81 22.51 -21.66
C GLU A 759 2.94 21.70 -21.00
N SER A 760 3.27 22.01 -19.75
CA SER A 760 4.27 21.25 -18.98
C SER A 760 3.68 19.99 -18.35
N VAL A 761 4.36 18.85 -18.56
CA VAL A 761 4.04 17.55 -17.92
C VAL A 761 4.25 17.57 -16.41
N GLU A 762 5.07 18.49 -15.91
CA GLU A 762 5.37 18.68 -14.49
C GLU A 762 4.22 19.29 -13.70
N LEU A 763 3.24 19.89 -14.37
CA LEU A 763 2.10 20.50 -13.69
C LEU A 763 0.95 19.50 -13.57
N ASN A 764 0.68 19.11 -12.33
CA ASN A 764 -0.59 18.54 -11.93
C ASN A 764 -1.59 19.66 -11.61
N TYR A 765 -2.88 19.35 -11.58
CA TYR A 765 -3.90 20.33 -11.22
C TYR A 765 -5.07 19.76 -10.42
N VAL A 766 -5.71 20.64 -9.66
CA VAL A 766 -7.06 20.47 -9.10
C VAL A 766 -7.93 21.63 -9.57
N ALA A 767 -9.11 21.35 -10.10
CA ALA A 767 -10.07 22.38 -10.50
C ALA A 767 -11.40 22.25 -9.75
N ALA A 768 -12.06 23.38 -9.54
CA ALA A 768 -13.35 23.47 -8.89
C ALA A 768 -14.18 24.61 -9.51
N ARG A 769 -15.49 24.55 -9.32
CA ARG A 769 -16.41 25.63 -9.71
C ARG A 769 -17.05 26.24 -8.48
N SER A 770 -17.50 27.49 -8.55
CA SER A 770 -18.40 28.03 -7.54
C SER A 770 -19.79 27.39 -7.62
N MET A 771 -20.54 27.43 -6.52
CA MET A 771 -21.92 26.94 -6.45
C MET A 771 -22.85 27.62 -7.47
N ASP A 772 -22.68 28.93 -7.71
CA ASP A 772 -23.41 29.70 -8.72
C ASP A 772 -22.89 29.50 -10.16
N SER A 773 -21.84 28.68 -10.31
CA SER A 773 -21.19 28.34 -11.58
C SER A 773 -20.61 29.56 -12.34
N GLN A 774 -20.35 30.66 -11.63
CA GLN A 774 -19.74 31.86 -12.21
C GLN A 774 -18.21 31.89 -12.10
N ARG A 775 -17.61 31.14 -11.18
CA ARG A 775 -16.16 31.10 -10.98
C ARG A 775 -15.59 29.72 -11.27
N LEU A 776 -14.44 29.71 -11.96
CA LEU A 776 -13.55 28.57 -12.03
C LEU A 776 -12.38 28.82 -11.06
N TYR A 777 -12.12 27.84 -10.21
CA TYR A 777 -10.99 27.76 -9.32
C TYR A 777 -10.01 26.72 -9.85
N LEU A 778 -8.73 27.03 -9.88
CA LEU A 778 -7.69 26.14 -10.40
C LEU A 778 -6.44 26.22 -9.52
N ALA A 779 -5.93 25.09 -9.08
CA ALA A 779 -4.63 24.97 -8.42
C ALA A 779 -3.68 24.19 -9.32
N LEU A 780 -2.54 24.77 -9.65
CA LEU A 780 -1.47 24.15 -10.42
C LEU A 780 -0.34 23.78 -9.46
N MET A 781 0.06 22.52 -9.47
CA MET A 781 1.04 21.94 -8.55
C MET A 781 2.22 21.44 -9.35
N ASN A 782 3.42 21.94 -9.02
CA ASN A 782 4.63 21.63 -9.73
C ASN A 782 5.34 20.43 -9.12
N GLU A 783 5.57 19.41 -9.94
CA GLU A 783 6.28 18.20 -9.56
C GLU A 783 7.77 18.22 -9.82
N SER A 784 8.30 19.27 -10.45
CA SER A 784 9.73 19.49 -10.62
C SER A 784 10.38 20.14 -9.39
N ASP A 785 11.66 19.87 -9.20
CA ASP A 785 12.55 20.57 -8.27
C ASP A 785 13.00 21.95 -8.79
N ALA A 786 12.62 22.31 -10.02
CA ALA A 786 12.80 23.62 -10.63
C ALA A 786 11.45 24.34 -10.81
N ALA A 787 11.48 25.67 -10.87
CA ALA A 787 10.29 26.44 -11.25
C ALA A 787 9.90 26.13 -12.69
N VAL A 788 8.59 26.03 -12.96
CA VAL A 788 8.03 25.70 -14.26
C VAL A 788 7.24 26.87 -14.80
N GLN A 789 7.61 27.33 -15.99
CA GLN A 789 6.76 28.22 -16.79
C GLN A 789 5.90 27.36 -17.70
N SER A 790 4.60 27.61 -17.74
CA SER A 790 3.68 26.86 -18.60
C SER A 790 2.61 27.78 -19.15
N ARG A 791 2.28 27.59 -20.43
CA ARG A 791 0.99 28.03 -20.95
C ARG A 791 -0.08 27.04 -20.49
N VAL A 792 -1.20 27.56 -20.01
CA VAL A 792 -2.36 26.78 -19.58
C VAL A 792 -3.52 27.10 -20.51
N ARG A 793 -4.08 26.06 -21.13
CA ARG A 793 -5.26 26.17 -21.98
C ARG A 793 -6.49 25.67 -21.24
N LEU A 794 -7.57 26.43 -21.32
CA LEU A 794 -8.88 26.08 -20.81
C LEU A 794 -9.80 25.76 -21.98
N ASP A 795 -10.58 24.68 -21.87
CA ASP A 795 -11.52 24.31 -22.92
C ASP A 795 -12.79 25.20 -22.88
N PRO A 796 -13.03 26.05 -23.90
CA PRO A 796 -14.17 26.96 -23.92
C PRO A 796 -15.52 26.24 -24.03
N ALA A 797 -15.57 24.95 -24.39
CA ALA A 797 -16.82 24.19 -24.39
C ALA A 797 -17.45 24.09 -23.00
N TYR A 798 -16.62 24.07 -21.96
CA TYR A 798 -17.03 24.06 -20.56
C TYR A 798 -17.24 25.46 -19.97
N LEU A 799 -16.70 26.49 -20.63
CA LEU A 799 -16.59 27.86 -20.12
C LEU A 799 -17.17 28.86 -21.15
N PRO A 800 -18.48 28.80 -21.47
CA PRO A 800 -19.09 29.64 -22.49
C PRO A 800 -19.13 31.14 -22.13
N GLY A 801 -18.82 31.51 -20.89
CA GLY A 801 -18.72 32.90 -20.45
C GLY A 801 -17.39 33.59 -20.81
N LEU A 802 -16.39 32.83 -21.27
CA LEU A 802 -15.07 33.39 -21.59
C LEU A 802 -15.14 34.47 -22.69
N SER A 803 -14.52 35.62 -22.41
CA SER A 803 -14.40 36.70 -23.38
C SER A 803 -13.21 36.51 -24.33
N SER A 804 -13.38 36.87 -25.61
CA SER A 804 -12.28 36.90 -26.58
C SER A 804 -11.36 38.13 -26.44
N GLY A 805 -11.79 39.15 -25.69
CA GLY A 805 -11.11 40.45 -25.56
C GLY A 805 -9.95 40.51 -24.57
N GLY A 806 -9.59 39.40 -23.93
CA GLY A 806 -8.62 39.36 -22.83
C GLY A 806 -9.30 39.59 -21.48
N GLN A 807 -9.23 38.60 -20.59
CA GLN A 807 -9.84 38.64 -19.26
C GLN A 807 -8.76 38.53 -18.18
N ALA A 808 -8.86 39.36 -17.14
CA ALA A 808 -7.94 39.26 -16.00
C ALA A 808 -8.25 38.00 -15.17
N VAL A 809 -7.20 37.30 -14.79
CA VAL A 809 -7.23 36.09 -13.98
C VAL A 809 -6.49 36.38 -12.68
N GLN A 810 -7.16 36.16 -11.54
CA GLN A 810 -6.53 36.35 -10.24
C GLN A 810 -5.59 35.19 -9.97
N VAL A 811 -4.40 35.49 -9.45
CA VAL A 811 -3.36 34.51 -9.17
C VAL A 811 -2.92 34.66 -7.72
N PHE A 812 -2.80 33.54 -7.02
CA PHE A 812 -2.41 33.47 -5.61
C PHE A 812 -1.26 32.47 -5.45
N HIS A 813 -0.30 32.82 -4.59
CA HIS A 813 0.68 31.87 -4.09
C HIS A 813 0.05 30.96 -3.03
N ALA A 814 0.72 29.86 -2.72
CA ALA A 814 0.27 28.85 -1.75
C ALA A 814 -0.14 29.43 -0.38
N ASP A 815 0.53 30.49 0.09
CA ASP A 815 0.26 31.15 1.37
C ASP A 815 -0.97 32.08 1.35
N GLY A 816 -1.56 32.31 0.17
CA GLY A 816 -2.69 33.21 -0.06
C GLY A 816 -2.29 34.62 -0.49
N SER A 817 -1.00 34.92 -0.59
CA SER A 817 -0.56 36.21 -1.11
C SER A 817 -0.88 36.34 -2.60
N ALA A 818 -1.39 37.50 -3.00
CA ALA A 818 -1.72 37.79 -4.39
C ALA A 818 -0.44 37.94 -5.24
N ALA A 819 -0.42 37.27 -6.38
CA ALA A 819 0.60 37.45 -7.42
C ALA A 819 0.12 38.45 -8.48
N ALA A 820 0.99 38.76 -9.45
CA ALA A 820 0.57 39.54 -10.62
C ALA A 820 -0.54 38.77 -11.38
N PRO A 821 -1.66 39.44 -11.74
CA PRO A 821 -2.74 38.77 -12.45
C PRO A 821 -2.27 38.32 -13.83
N ALA A 822 -2.69 37.13 -14.23
CA ALA A 822 -2.51 36.64 -15.60
C ALA A 822 -3.62 37.21 -16.50
N VAL A 823 -3.39 37.18 -17.82
CA VAL A 823 -4.40 37.61 -18.80
C VAL A 823 -4.78 36.41 -19.66
N LEU A 824 -6.02 35.96 -19.53
CA LEU A 824 -6.62 34.93 -20.37
C LEU A 824 -6.96 35.51 -21.74
N ARG A 825 -6.33 35.00 -22.80
CA ARG A 825 -6.61 35.36 -24.20
C ARG A 825 -6.81 34.10 -25.01
N ASP A 826 -7.87 34.05 -25.81
CA ASP A 826 -8.19 32.90 -26.67
C ASP A 826 -8.19 31.57 -25.89
N GLY A 827 -8.74 31.59 -24.67
CA GLY A 827 -8.82 30.41 -23.78
C GLY A 827 -7.48 30.00 -23.14
N ALA A 828 -6.42 30.80 -23.21
CA ALA A 828 -5.14 30.45 -22.61
C ALA A 828 -4.47 31.59 -21.83
N PHE A 829 -3.67 31.26 -20.83
CA PHE A 829 -2.84 32.20 -20.08
C PHE A 829 -1.49 31.56 -19.73
N ASP A 830 -0.47 32.37 -19.50
CA ASP A 830 0.86 31.92 -19.06
C ASP A 830 0.97 32.02 -17.54
N ILE A 831 1.68 31.08 -16.92
CA ILE A 831 1.85 31.01 -15.47
C ILE A 831 3.23 30.46 -15.08
N ASP A 832 3.78 31.01 -14.01
CA ASP A 832 5.00 30.55 -13.36
C ASP A 832 4.64 29.83 -12.06
N VAL A 833 5.02 28.56 -11.92
CA VAL A 833 4.78 27.76 -10.71
C VAL A 833 6.13 27.44 -10.04
N PRO A 834 6.35 27.82 -8.76
CA PRO A 834 7.61 27.57 -8.07
C PRO A 834 7.98 26.08 -8.01
N ALA A 835 9.28 25.79 -7.85
CA ALA A 835 9.78 24.44 -7.61
C ALA A 835 9.03 23.78 -6.44
N ARG A 836 8.52 22.56 -6.66
CA ARG A 836 7.68 21.82 -5.69
C ARG A 836 6.52 22.65 -5.11
N GLY A 837 6.13 23.73 -5.77
CA GLY A 837 5.18 24.71 -5.26
C GLY A 837 3.77 24.52 -5.80
N LEU A 838 2.89 25.42 -5.36
CA LEU A 838 1.51 25.54 -5.83
C LEU A 838 1.24 27.00 -6.19
N VAL A 839 0.51 27.20 -7.29
CA VAL A 839 -0.11 28.48 -7.65
C VAL A 839 -1.59 28.26 -7.89
N ALA A 840 -2.40 29.13 -7.31
CA ALA A 840 -3.85 29.09 -7.45
C ALA A 840 -4.35 30.22 -8.35
N VAL A 841 -5.44 29.95 -9.03
CA VAL A 841 -6.02 30.77 -10.08
C VAL A 841 -7.53 30.86 -9.84
N VAL A 842 -8.06 32.07 -9.89
CA VAL A 842 -9.51 32.33 -9.84
C VAL A 842 -9.91 33.12 -11.08
N LEU A 843 -10.84 32.54 -11.84
CA LEU A 843 -11.43 33.12 -13.04
C LEU A 843 -12.91 33.38 -12.77
N THR A 844 -13.36 34.63 -12.92
CA THR A 844 -14.78 35.01 -12.80
C THR A 844 -15.50 34.89 -14.14
N ASP A 845 -16.82 35.04 -14.13
CA ASP A 845 -17.66 35.11 -15.34
C ASP A 845 -17.46 33.92 -16.31
N ALA A 846 -17.10 32.75 -15.77
CA ALA A 846 -16.78 31.57 -16.56
C ALA A 846 -18.01 30.96 -17.25
N GLY A 847 -19.21 31.20 -16.70
CA GLY A 847 -20.48 30.72 -17.27
C GLY A 847 -20.61 29.19 -17.29
N ILE A 848 -20.10 28.50 -16.26
CA ILE A 848 -20.03 27.04 -16.17
C ILE A 848 -21.45 26.44 -16.19
N ARG A 849 -21.61 25.32 -16.90
CA ARG A 849 -22.88 24.58 -16.99
C ARG A 849 -22.69 23.16 -16.45
N PRO A 850 -22.82 22.94 -15.14
CA PRO A 850 -22.67 21.62 -14.56
C PRO A 850 -23.83 20.71 -14.97
N GLY A 851 -23.54 19.42 -15.17
CA GLY A 851 -24.48 18.41 -15.62
C GLY A 851 -24.94 17.48 -14.50
N LEU A 852 -24.41 16.25 -14.49
CA LEU A 852 -24.70 15.21 -13.51
C LEU A 852 -24.48 15.70 -12.07
N GLN A 853 -23.35 16.34 -11.80
CA GLN A 853 -22.95 16.75 -10.45
C GLN A 853 -23.99 17.70 -9.83
N ALA A 854 -24.49 18.67 -10.59
CA ALA A 854 -25.49 19.62 -10.11
C ALA A 854 -26.83 18.94 -9.78
N ARG A 855 -27.26 17.95 -10.58
CA ARG A 855 -28.48 17.18 -10.28
C ARG A 855 -28.35 16.39 -8.99
N ILE A 856 -27.22 15.69 -8.79
CA ILE A 856 -27.00 14.93 -7.55
C ILE A 856 -26.89 15.87 -6.34
N MET A 857 -26.18 16.99 -6.46
CA MET A 857 -26.07 17.97 -5.37
C MET A 857 -27.39 18.68 -5.03
N ALA A 858 -28.35 18.70 -5.96
CA ALA A 858 -29.71 19.19 -5.75
C ALA A 858 -30.62 18.17 -5.05
N ALA A 859 -30.13 16.98 -4.71
CA ALA A 859 -30.86 16.03 -3.88
C ALA A 859 -31.17 16.61 -2.49
N ASP A 860 -32.34 16.25 -1.95
CA ASP A 860 -32.77 16.66 -0.62
C ASP A 860 -33.62 15.57 0.06
N ALA A 861 -33.65 15.63 1.39
CA ALA A 861 -34.49 14.77 2.21
C ALA A 861 -35.99 15.18 2.23
N ALA A 862 -36.35 16.37 1.74
CA ALA A 862 -37.74 16.85 1.77
C ALA A 862 -38.66 15.99 0.91
N GLY A 863 -38.11 15.36 -0.13
CA GLY A 863 -38.80 14.37 -0.93
C GLY A 863 -38.41 12.92 -0.72
N ALA A 864 -37.76 12.60 0.39
CA ALA A 864 -37.45 11.24 0.79
C ALA A 864 -38.72 10.40 1.02
N TRP A 865 -38.63 9.10 0.74
CA TRP A 865 -39.74 8.18 0.93
C TRP A 865 -39.83 7.69 2.39
N ARG A 866 -41.01 7.78 3.02
CA ARG A 866 -41.24 7.30 4.39
C ARG A 866 -41.14 5.79 4.56
N LYS A 867 -41.49 5.04 3.52
CA LYS A 867 -41.36 3.58 3.50
C LYS A 867 -40.51 3.17 2.29
N PRO A 868 -39.18 3.36 2.40
CA PRO A 868 -38.28 3.26 1.26
C PRO A 868 -37.83 1.83 0.97
N VAL A 869 -38.05 0.88 1.89
CA VAL A 869 -37.72 -0.55 1.73
C VAL A 869 -38.93 -1.42 2.11
N VAL A 870 -39.18 -2.49 1.36
CA VAL A 870 -40.14 -3.55 1.69
C VAL A 870 -39.56 -4.92 1.38
N ARG A 871 -39.78 -5.86 2.30
CA ARG A 871 -39.40 -7.28 2.16
C ARG A 871 -40.64 -8.16 1.98
N LEU A 872 -40.55 -9.13 1.08
CA LEU A 872 -41.52 -10.19 0.84
C LEU A 872 -40.87 -11.52 1.16
N ALA A 873 -41.64 -12.44 1.75
CA ALA A 873 -41.15 -13.75 2.17
C ALA A 873 -41.35 -14.83 1.08
N GLN A 874 -42.32 -14.65 0.18
CA GLN A 874 -42.63 -15.64 -0.86
C GLN A 874 -43.30 -15.00 -2.09
N PRO A 875 -42.70 -15.14 -3.29
CA PRO A 875 -41.26 -15.27 -3.52
C PRO A 875 -40.44 -14.31 -2.63
N ALA A 876 -39.24 -14.71 -2.22
CA ALA A 876 -38.41 -13.92 -1.33
C ALA A 876 -37.81 -12.74 -2.12
N ALA A 877 -38.26 -11.53 -1.81
CA ALA A 877 -37.91 -10.36 -2.61
C ALA A 877 -37.78 -9.10 -1.77
N ARG A 878 -36.96 -8.16 -2.24
CA ARG A 878 -36.84 -6.82 -1.67
C ARG A 878 -37.13 -5.78 -2.74
N GLY A 879 -37.91 -4.77 -2.37
CA GLY A 879 -38.11 -3.57 -3.16
C GLY A 879 -37.62 -2.37 -2.40
N MET A 880 -36.90 -1.47 -3.07
CA MET A 880 -36.42 -0.22 -2.49
C MET A 880 -36.58 0.96 -3.44
N VAL A 881 -36.80 2.16 -2.91
CA VAL A 881 -36.72 3.39 -3.71
C VAL A 881 -35.36 4.05 -3.50
N MET A 882 -34.70 4.33 -4.62
CA MET A 882 -33.45 5.09 -4.65
C MET A 882 -33.69 6.39 -5.43
N ARG A 883 -33.50 7.50 -4.74
CA ARG A 883 -33.54 8.86 -5.26
C ARG A 883 -32.16 9.51 -5.11
N TYR A 884 -31.59 9.91 -6.23
CA TYR A 884 -30.23 10.43 -6.32
C TYR A 884 -30.20 11.94 -6.58
N GLY A 885 -31.30 12.51 -7.08
CA GLY A 885 -31.43 13.92 -7.46
C GLY A 885 -32.72 14.12 -8.29
N PRO A 886 -33.03 15.36 -8.72
CA PRO A 886 -34.13 15.62 -9.63
C PRO A 886 -33.99 14.83 -10.95
N GLY A 887 -35.07 14.19 -11.38
CA GLY A 887 -35.10 13.31 -12.55
C GLY A 887 -34.35 11.99 -12.39
N MET A 888 -33.82 11.69 -11.19
CA MET A 888 -32.98 10.52 -10.91
C MET A 888 -33.59 9.72 -9.77
N GLN A 889 -34.77 9.14 -10.00
CA GLN A 889 -35.49 8.31 -9.03
C GLN A 889 -35.92 6.99 -9.66
N GLN A 890 -35.79 5.89 -8.90
CA GLN A 890 -36.24 4.57 -9.34
C GLN A 890 -36.70 3.69 -8.18
N ALA A 891 -37.58 2.74 -8.49
CA ALA A 891 -37.82 1.57 -7.67
C ALA A 891 -36.93 0.43 -8.17
N TYR A 892 -36.18 -0.18 -7.25
CA TYR A 892 -35.35 -1.33 -7.52
C TYR A 892 -35.89 -2.55 -6.76
N VAL A 893 -36.20 -3.61 -7.50
CA VAL A 893 -36.78 -4.85 -6.96
C VAL A 893 -35.90 -6.02 -7.37
N PHE A 894 -35.49 -6.83 -6.39
CA PHE A 894 -34.71 -8.05 -6.65
C PHE A 894 -35.21 -9.22 -5.80
N LEU A 895 -34.99 -10.44 -6.27
CA LEU A 895 -35.36 -11.67 -5.55
C LEU A 895 -34.12 -12.30 -4.91
N GLU A 896 -34.26 -12.78 -3.68
CA GLU A 896 -33.21 -13.55 -3.00
C GLU A 896 -33.10 -14.98 -3.55
N ASP A 897 -34.18 -15.46 -4.19
CA ASP A 897 -34.29 -16.74 -4.86
C ASP A 897 -33.33 -16.83 -6.07
N SER A 898 -32.89 -18.04 -6.40
CA SER A 898 -31.88 -18.31 -7.43
C SER A 898 -32.49 -18.82 -8.73
N LYS A 899 -31.63 -19.14 -9.72
CA LYS A 899 -32.03 -19.86 -10.93
C LYS A 899 -32.53 -21.31 -10.69
N ARG A 900 -32.37 -21.85 -9.47
CA ARG A 900 -32.99 -23.14 -9.09
C ARG A 900 -34.47 -23.01 -8.82
N ASP A 901 -34.87 -21.85 -8.31
CA ASP A 901 -36.22 -21.61 -7.82
C ASP A 901 -37.12 -21.15 -8.96
N TYR A 902 -36.59 -20.31 -9.86
CA TYR A 902 -37.30 -19.79 -11.02
C TYR A 902 -36.46 -19.92 -12.29
N ARG A 903 -37.13 -20.08 -13.44
CA ARG A 903 -36.54 -19.98 -14.78
C ARG A 903 -36.88 -18.67 -15.48
N ARG A 904 -37.85 -17.94 -14.93
CA ARG A 904 -38.38 -16.68 -15.45
C ARG A 904 -39.11 -15.97 -14.32
N VAL A 905 -38.97 -14.66 -14.25
CA VAL A 905 -39.61 -13.81 -13.23
C VAL A 905 -40.29 -12.64 -13.91
N ARG A 906 -41.49 -12.29 -13.43
CA ARG A 906 -42.19 -11.07 -13.85
C ARG A 906 -42.40 -10.15 -12.67
N LEU A 907 -42.03 -8.88 -12.84
CA LEU A 907 -42.43 -7.79 -11.96
C LEU A 907 -43.70 -7.15 -12.50
N HIS A 908 -44.78 -7.24 -11.75
CA HIS A 908 -45.98 -6.45 -11.97
C HIS A 908 -45.91 -5.21 -11.10
N TRP A 909 -46.00 -4.01 -11.67
CA TRP A 909 -45.85 -2.75 -10.94
C TRP A 909 -46.96 -1.76 -11.24
N HIS A 910 -47.16 -0.82 -10.32
CA HIS A 910 -48.09 0.29 -10.46
C HIS A 910 -47.54 1.57 -9.83
N ILE A 911 -47.50 2.66 -10.62
CA ILE A 911 -47.02 3.99 -10.26
C ILE A 911 -48.16 4.98 -10.47
N ASP A 912 -48.71 5.55 -9.40
CA ASP A 912 -49.68 6.66 -9.45
C ASP A 912 -50.78 6.56 -10.52
N GLY A 913 -51.35 5.36 -10.70
CA GLY A 913 -52.48 5.07 -11.62
C GLY A 913 -52.07 4.34 -12.90
N ARG A 914 -50.77 4.23 -13.18
CA ARG A 914 -50.23 3.49 -14.33
C ARG A 914 -49.76 2.12 -13.87
N ALA A 915 -50.10 1.07 -14.61
CA ALA A 915 -49.62 -0.28 -14.36
C ALA A 915 -48.74 -0.77 -15.51
N GLY A 916 -47.81 -1.66 -15.21
CA GLY A 916 -46.96 -2.33 -16.20
C GLY A 916 -46.43 -3.66 -15.71
N THR A 917 -45.81 -4.40 -16.62
CA THR A 917 -45.15 -5.67 -16.34
C THR A 917 -43.77 -5.67 -16.99
N SER A 918 -42.75 -6.07 -16.24
CA SER A 918 -41.40 -6.36 -16.72
C SER A 918 -41.14 -7.85 -16.57
N GLU A 919 -40.51 -8.49 -17.56
CA GLU A 919 -40.16 -9.92 -17.54
C GLU A 919 -38.64 -10.05 -17.68
N ASP A 920 -38.06 -10.98 -16.92
CA ASP A 920 -36.66 -11.38 -17.00
C ASP A 920 -36.58 -12.91 -17.05
N ASP A 921 -35.82 -13.43 -18.01
CA ASP A 921 -35.57 -14.85 -18.21
C ASP A 921 -34.08 -15.23 -18.09
N SER A 922 -33.24 -14.31 -17.61
CA SER A 922 -31.82 -14.53 -17.35
C SER A 922 -31.39 -14.02 -15.95
N PHE A 923 -31.14 -14.96 -15.03
CA PHE A 923 -30.61 -14.65 -13.70
C PHE A 923 -29.30 -13.82 -13.80
N PRO A 924 -29.11 -12.75 -13.01
CA PRO A 924 -29.77 -12.41 -11.72
C PRO A 924 -31.15 -11.74 -11.81
N TRP A 925 -32.11 -12.14 -10.94
CA TRP A 925 -33.51 -11.65 -10.96
C TRP A 925 -33.67 -10.23 -10.38
N GLU A 926 -33.51 -9.21 -11.23
CA GLU A 926 -33.47 -7.82 -10.80
C GLU A 926 -34.23 -6.88 -11.75
N PHE A 927 -34.91 -5.88 -11.20
CA PHE A 927 -35.75 -4.96 -11.95
C PHE A 927 -35.56 -3.53 -11.46
N SER A 928 -35.23 -2.64 -12.38
CA SER A 928 -35.11 -1.20 -12.11
C SER A 928 -36.20 -0.47 -12.88
N VAL A 929 -37.13 0.15 -12.15
CA VAL A 929 -38.29 0.85 -12.72
C VAL A 929 -38.13 2.35 -12.44
N PRO A 930 -37.91 3.18 -13.48
CA PRO A 930 -37.84 4.63 -13.31
C PRO A 930 -39.13 5.19 -12.70
N LEU A 931 -38.98 6.13 -11.76
CA LEU A 931 -40.09 6.80 -11.10
C LEU A 931 -40.09 8.30 -11.42
N PRO A 932 -41.23 8.91 -11.76
CA PRO A 932 -41.37 10.36 -11.79
C PRO A 932 -41.01 11.01 -10.45
N ASP A 933 -40.48 12.23 -10.45
CA ASP A 933 -40.09 12.96 -9.22
C ASP A 933 -41.27 13.25 -8.27
N ASP A 934 -42.47 13.35 -8.83
CA ASP A 934 -43.72 13.56 -8.11
C ASP A 934 -44.38 12.25 -7.65
N ALA A 935 -43.80 11.09 -8.01
CA ALA A 935 -44.32 9.78 -7.62
C ALA A 935 -44.46 9.68 -6.11
N ARG A 936 -45.65 9.28 -5.66
CA ARG A 936 -45.96 9.12 -4.22
C ARG A 936 -46.05 7.68 -3.78
N GLU A 937 -46.32 6.79 -4.72
CA GLU A 937 -46.57 5.39 -4.45
C GLU A 937 -46.01 4.48 -5.55
N PHE A 938 -45.36 3.40 -5.13
CA PHE A 938 -44.97 2.29 -6.00
C PHE A 938 -45.53 0.99 -5.40
N ARG A 939 -46.51 0.40 -6.08
CA ARG A 939 -47.03 -0.93 -5.75
C ARG A 939 -46.44 -1.97 -6.67
N TRP A 940 -46.13 -3.15 -6.14
CA TRP A 940 -45.55 -4.22 -6.95
C TRP A 940 -45.89 -5.61 -6.44
N SER A 941 -45.86 -6.59 -7.33
CA SER A 941 -45.90 -8.01 -7.00
C SER A 941 -44.99 -8.78 -7.96
N ILE A 942 -44.41 -9.87 -7.48
CA ILE A 942 -43.56 -10.76 -8.26
C ILE A 942 -44.34 -12.00 -8.65
N GLU A 943 -44.17 -12.44 -9.89
CA GLU A 943 -44.61 -13.75 -10.38
C GLU A 943 -43.38 -14.54 -10.85
N GLY A 944 -42.98 -15.54 -10.07
CA GLY A 944 -41.89 -16.44 -10.43
C GLY A 944 -42.43 -17.71 -11.08
N ILE A 945 -41.90 -18.06 -12.25
CA ILE A 945 -42.21 -19.32 -12.94
C ILE A 945 -41.10 -20.31 -12.63
N THR A 946 -41.46 -21.39 -11.94
CA THR A 946 -40.53 -22.45 -11.55
C THR A 946 -39.98 -23.21 -12.77
N PRO A 947 -38.86 -23.95 -12.64
CA PRO A 947 -38.39 -24.84 -13.70
C PRO A 947 -39.45 -25.85 -14.17
N GLY A 948 -40.33 -26.29 -13.27
CA GLY A 948 -41.46 -27.18 -13.57
C GLY A 948 -42.63 -26.53 -14.31
N GLY A 949 -42.63 -25.20 -14.43
CA GLY A 949 -43.67 -24.43 -15.12
C GLY A 949 -44.76 -23.84 -14.21
N ASP A 950 -44.76 -24.18 -12.91
CA ASP A 950 -45.70 -23.62 -11.95
C ASP A 950 -45.44 -22.13 -11.70
N SER A 951 -46.50 -21.33 -11.62
CA SER A 951 -46.44 -19.90 -11.31
C SER A 951 -46.67 -19.67 -9.82
N GLN A 952 -45.75 -18.93 -9.18
CA GLN A 952 -45.85 -18.49 -7.79
C GLN A 952 -45.91 -16.97 -7.75
N ARG A 953 -46.99 -16.41 -7.19
CA ARG A 953 -47.19 -14.96 -7.10
C ARG A 953 -47.10 -14.47 -5.67
N SER A 954 -46.37 -13.38 -5.46
CA SER A 954 -46.29 -12.71 -4.17
C SER A 954 -47.58 -11.97 -3.86
N ARG A 955 -47.77 -11.63 -2.57
CA ARG A 955 -48.68 -10.54 -2.21
C ARG A 955 -48.20 -9.22 -2.83
N GLU A 956 -49.12 -8.27 -3.00
CA GLU A 956 -48.75 -6.91 -3.40
C GLU A 956 -48.00 -6.20 -2.25
N ALA A 957 -46.87 -5.60 -2.59
CA ALA A 957 -46.06 -4.75 -1.73
C ALA A 957 -46.24 -3.28 -2.12
N ARG A 958 -46.04 -2.39 -1.14
CA ARG A 958 -46.20 -0.95 -1.30
C ARG A 958 -45.04 -0.21 -0.66
N LEU A 959 -44.31 0.54 -1.49
CA LEU A 959 -43.42 1.62 -1.10
C LEU A 959 -44.23 2.92 -1.15
N ALA A 960 -43.99 3.85 -0.22
CA ALA A 960 -44.75 5.10 -0.14
C ALA A 960 -43.91 6.27 0.36
N ARG A 961 -44.20 7.46 -0.18
CA ARG A 961 -43.53 8.71 0.17
C ARG A 961 -44.01 9.32 1.47
#